data_AF-A0A8C1MAU3-F1
#
_entry.id   AF-A0A8C1MAU3-F1
#
_cell.length_a   1.000
_cell.length_b   1.000
_cell.length_c   1.000
_cell.angle_alpha   90.00
_cell.angle_beta   90.00
_cell.angle_gamma   90.00
#
_symmetry.space_group_name_H-M   'P 1'
#
loop_
_entity.id
_entity.type
_entity.pdbx_description
1 polymer ?
#
loop_
_entity_poly.entity_id
_entity_poly.type
_entity_poly.pdbx_seq_one_letter_code
_entity_poly.pdbx_strand_id
1 'polypeptide(L)'
;MIQLLSYRKSLRKMSQMQLFFSCVCFHLSLSVILCLQSALVLCMDVGFSMSNSEPGQEPPFEQAKKVIQKFVQRQVFAENKDEVGLVLFGTDGTKNRLAKDGQYENITVHRHLMMPDFELLEEIESELQPGGQQADWLDALVVCMDLLQQETMGKKFERLNIVLLTDLNVQTSADQLDVIINSLKKAGITLQFFLPFPLDGEDRADGGGDGPGPSAASARPGKGLSSQQTQGLEMVKNIMTSLEEEDGLEEVHTFRDALEKLSIFKRIDRRPMAWPCQLTIGSSLTIRIVGYKAVTEEKVKKSWTIVDAQSHQRDDVKRETVYCLNDDDETEVQKDDTIQGFRYGSDIVPFSKVDEDQMKYKSDGKCFSVLGFTKQELIRRHQFMGSQVVKVFAARDDEHAAVALSALIRALDSLKMAAIVRYAYDRRSNPQVGAAFPCIKEKYECLLYVQLPFMEDLRQFTFPMLENNKKFTPSESQLSAADALIDSMMLVEKDEDGESVDVFKVNHIPNPQFQRLFQCLHHRGVNPDDPLPPVEPWLKRALERPQAVSARCQAPLQDVKTKFPLKVVVKKKEQKTSADVFGSSADEPDAKRVKVDEEMEFNLAEIAAGNITSVGSVNPVRDFCALVRQKTVSFDQACQQLTHRIEQLLGNRSPEYYMKSIACIQAFRDQSVSSGNAELFNSYMQSLKRSVPDRNLQEFWDLLIQDALTLISKDEVDGSTISKQDANQFLAFEQKEEVQAAPVQEDTGDVDDLVSVSYLFGCFNDKLTIYYICECNYDHK
;
A
#
# COMPACT_ATOMS: atom_id res chain seq x y z
N MET A 1 -46.13 -16.02 36.30
CA MET A 1 -45.75 -14.74 35.63
C MET A 1 -44.93 -13.80 36.53
N ILE A 2 -45.33 -13.54 37.78
CA ILE A 2 -44.67 -12.55 38.67
C ILE A 2 -43.23 -12.96 39.07
N GLN A 3 -42.95 -14.25 39.28
CA GLN A 3 -41.58 -14.74 39.57
C GLN A 3 -40.61 -14.61 38.37
N LEU A 4 -41.09 -14.80 37.14
CA LEU A 4 -40.28 -14.64 35.91
C LEU A 4 -39.89 -13.18 35.64
N LEU A 5 -40.77 -12.24 35.99
CA LEU A 5 -40.50 -10.80 35.93
C LEU A 5 -39.47 -10.37 37.00
N SER A 6 -39.52 -10.96 38.19
CA SER A 6 -38.53 -10.71 39.25
C SER A 6 -37.14 -11.23 38.85
N TYR A 7 -37.08 -12.43 38.24
CA TYR A 7 -35.82 -13.02 37.78
C TYR A 7 -35.19 -12.22 36.62
N ARG A 8 -36.00 -11.74 35.65
CA ARG A 8 -35.53 -10.84 34.57
C ARG A 8 -35.04 -9.48 35.09
N LYS A 9 -35.67 -8.92 36.14
CA LYS A 9 -35.18 -7.68 36.78
C LYS A 9 -33.85 -7.90 37.51
N SER A 10 -33.67 -9.06 38.15
CA SER A 10 -32.41 -9.41 38.83
C SER A 10 -31.25 -9.64 37.84
N LEU A 11 -31.51 -10.32 36.72
CA LEU A 11 -30.54 -10.51 35.62
C LEU A 11 -30.13 -9.18 34.95
N ARG A 12 -31.08 -8.25 34.75
CA ARG A 12 -30.76 -6.90 34.24
C ARG A 12 -29.92 -6.09 35.23
N LYS A 13 -30.17 -6.21 36.55
CA LYS A 13 -29.33 -5.59 37.57
C LYS A 13 -27.92 -6.19 37.62
N MET A 14 -27.78 -7.52 37.52
CA MET A 14 -26.44 -8.15 37.44
C MET A 14 -25.69 -7.77 36.16
N SER A 15 -26.37 -7.69 35.01
CA SER A 15 -25.77 -7.25 33.75
C SER A 15 -25.36 -5.78 33.79
N GLN A 16 -26.19 -4.89 34.36
CA GLN A 16 -25.81 -3.49 34.59
C GLN A 16 -24.65 -3.36 35.57
N MET A 17 -24.60 -4.17 36.62
CA MET A 17 -23.49 -4.14 37.59
C MET A 17 -22.20 -4.71 37.00
N GLN A 18 -22.27 -5.73 36.12
CA GLN A 18 -21.13 -6.22 35.33
C GLN A 18 -20.66 -5.20 34.29
N LEU A 19 -21.57 -4.48 33.63
CA LEU A 19 -21.24 -3.36 32.75
C LEU A 19 -20.61 -2.21 33.54
N PHE A 20 -21.10 -1.91 34.74
CA PHE A 20 -20.53 -0.88 35.61
C PHE A 20 -19.15 -1.29 36.12
N PHE A 21 -18.95 -2.55 36.56
CA PHE A 21 -17.63 -3.05 36.94
C PHE A 21 -16.69 -3.16 35.73
N SER A 22 -17.18 -3.54 34.55
CA SER A 22 -16.38 -3.56 33.33
C SER A 22 -16.01 -2.14 32.91
N CYS A 23 -16.89 -1.15 33.07
CA CYS A 23 -16.65 0.25 32.71
C CYS A 23 -15.78 0.97 33.76
N VAL A 24 -15.92 0.63 35.05
CA VAL A 24 -15.03 1.09 36.13
C VAL A 24 -13.67 0.40 36.04
N CYS A 25 -13.59 -0.88 35.69
CA CYS A 25 -12.32 -1.52 35.35
C CYS A 25 -11.74 -0.96 34.05
N PHE A 26 -12.53 -0.57 33.05
CA PHE A 26 -12.07 0.12 31.85
C PHE A 26 -11.56 1.54 32.17
N HIS A 27 -12.22 2.26 33.08
CA HIS A 27 -11.79 3.58 33.55
C HIS A 27 -10.55 3.48 34.45
N LEU A 28 -10.47 2.49 35.35
CA LEU A 28 -9.27 2.25 36.16
C LEU A 28 -8.10 1.70 35.34
N SER A 29 -8.36 0.92 34.28
CA SER A 29 -7.30 0.49 33.35
C SER A 29 -6.91 1.57 32.34
N LEU A 30 -7.79 2.55 32.03
CA LEU A 30 -7.41 3.78 31.34
C LEU A 30 -6.56 4.70 32.24
N SER A 31 -6.84 4.76 33.54
CA SER A 31 -6.07 5.58 34.50
C SER A 31 -4.69 5.02 34.83
N VAL A 32 -4.36 3.79 34.41
CA VAL A 32 -3.03 3.16 34.59
C VAL A 32 -2.39 2.80 33.24
N ILE A 33 -2.84 3.43 32.14
CA ILE A 33 -1.92 3.73 31.05
C ILE A 33 -1.15 4.96 31.53
N LEU A 34 -0.12 4.75 32.35
CA LEU A 34 0.93 5.74 32.55
C LEU A 34 1.44 6.06 31.14
N CYS A 35 0.93 7.14 30.56
CA CYS A 35 1.41 7.66 29.31
C CYS A 35 2.84 8.08 29.61
N LEU A 36 3.78 7.31 29.09
CA LEU A 36 5.21 7.59 29.21
C LEU A 36 5.44 8.92 28.51
N GLN A 37 5.50 9.99 29.30
CA GLN A 37 5.68 11.35 28.83
C GLN A 37 7.16 11.68 28.96
N SER A 38 7.78 12.17 27.89
CA SER A 38 9.16 12.67 27.92
C SER A 38 9.15 14.19 27.86
N ALA A 39 10.14 14.82 28.50
CA ALA A 39 10.41 16.25 28.33
C ALA A 39 11.70 16.41 27.52
N LEU A 40 11.63 17.21 26.47
CA LEU A 40 12.73 17.44 25.55
C LEU A 40 12.98 18.94 25.41
N VAL A 41 14.24 19.34 25.46
CA VAL A 41 14.64 20.70 25.08
C VAL A 41 15.52 20.64 23.84
N LEU A 42 15.07 21.30 22.77
CA LEU A 42 15.84 21.53 21.56
C LEU A 42 16.66 22.80 21.77
N CYS A 43 17.98 22.69 21.72
CA CYS A 43 18.90 23.80 21.89
C CYS A 43 19.63 24.03 20.55
N MET A 44 19.28 25.11 19.86
CA MET A 44 19.77 25.41 18.52
C MET A 44 20.71 26.62 18.53
N ASP A 45 21.86 26.45 17.89
CA ASP A 45 22.79 27.52 17.58
C ASP A 45 22.26 28.35 16.40
N VAL A 46 22.04 29.63 16.64
CA VAL A 46 21.65 30.61 15.62
C VAL A 46 22.75 31.64 15.38
N GLY A 47 23.96 31.42 15.90
CA GLY A 47 25.05 32.37 15.76
C GLY A 47 25.51 32.57 14.31
N PHE A 48 26.24 33.66 14.07
CA PHE A 48 26.73 34.03 12.74
C PHE A 48 27.53 32.90 12.05
N SER A 49 28.27 32.09 12.82
CA SER A 49 29.09 30.99 12.27
C SER A 49 28.25 29.90 11.58
N MET A 50 27.03 29.66 12.04
CA MET A 50 26.10 28.67 11.48
C MET A 50 25.58 29.05 10.08
N SER A 51 25.72 30.31 9.68
CA SER A 51 25.31 30.79 8.34
C SER A 51 26.40 30.61 7.28
N ASN A 52 27.63 30.26 7.69
CA ASN A 52 28.73 30.11 6.76
C ASN A 52 28.64 28.75 6.04
N SER A 53 28.62 28.77 4.70
CA SER A 53 28.70 27.55 3.90
C SER A 53 29.63 27.71 2.70
N GLU A 54 30.19 26.58 2.27
CA GLU A 54 30.92 26.53 1.01
C GLU A 54 29.95 26.59 -0.18
N PRO A 55 30.36 27.12 -1.35
CA PRO A 55 29.51 27.18 -2.54
C PRO A 55 28.95 25.79 -2.90
N GLY A 56 27.61 25.67 -2.92
CA GLY A 56 26.92 24.43 -3.24
C GLY A 56 26.57 23.52 -2.05
N GLN A 57 26.98 23.88 -0.83
CA GLN A 57 26.52 23.23 0.40
C GLN A 57 25.47 24.08 1.11
N GLU A 58 24.44 23.41 1.65
CA GLU A 58 23.47 24.06 2.53
C GLU A 58 24.16 24.47 3.85
N PRO A 59 23.94 25.69 4.35
CA PRO A 59 24.55 26.15 5.60
C PRO A 59 24.11 25.29 6.80
N PRO A 60 24.98 25.11 7.81
CA PRO A 60 24.66 24.37 9.04
C PRO A 60 23.34 24.79 9.68
N PHE A 61 23.04 26.09 9.66
CA PHE A 61 21.77 26.63 10.15
C PHE A 61 20.54 26.02 9.47
N GLU A 62 20.53 25.97 8.13
CA GLU A 62 19.41 25.40 7.36
C GLU A 62 19.30 23.88 7.57
N GLN A 63 20.43 23.19 7.71
CA GLN A 63 20.43 21.76 8.04
C GLN A 63 19.84 21.51 9.43
N ALA A 64 20.26 22.27 10.44
CA ALA A 64 19.74 22.20 11.80
C ALA A 64 18.25 22.55 11.87
N LYS A 65 17.81 23.59 11.15
CA LYS A 65 16.41 23.99 11.01
C LYS A 65 15.57 22.84 10.43
N LYS A 66 16.02 22.19 9.36
CA LYS A 66 15.34 21.00 8.79
C LYS A 66 15.27 19.85 9.78
N VAL A 67 16.35 19.58 10.51
CA VAL A 67 16.41 18.52 11.54
C VAL A 67 15.33 18.75 12.61
N ILE A 68 15.25 19.97 13.14
CA ILE A 68 14.24 20.37 14.13
C ILE A 68 12.83 20.32 13.54
N GLN A 69 12.63 20.85 12.33
CA GLN A 69 11.32 20.85 11.67
C GLN A 69 10.80 19.41 11.48
N LYS A 70 11.63 18.49 10.99
CA LYS A 70 11.26 17.07 10.83
C LYS A 70 11.00 16.39 12.17
N PHE A 71 11.76 16.76 13.20
CA PHE A 71 11.52 16.31 14.54
C PHE A 71 10.13 16.69 15.04
N VAL A 72 9.80 17.98 15.01
CA VAL A 72 8.52 18.52 15.47
C VAL A 72 7.37 18.00 14.62
N GLN A 73 7.51 17.93 13.28
CA GLN A 73 6.49 17.36 12.39
C GLN A 73 6.07 15.96 12.84
N ARG A 74 7.04 15.09 13.13
CA ARG A 74 6.74 13.74 13.60
C ARG A 74 6.06 13.74 14.97
N GLN A 75 6.46 14.60 15.90
CA GLN A 75 5.82 14.69 17.21
C GLN A 75 4.35 15.12 17.10
N VAL A 76 4.06 16.13 16.27
CA VAL A 76 2.71 16.66 16.01
C VAL A 76 1.85 15.60 15.32
N PHE A 77 2.27 15.08 14.17
CA PHE A 77 1.45 14.17 13.36
C PHE A 77 1.33 12.76 13.95
N ALA A 78 2.26 12.33 14.81
CA ALA A 78 2.12 11.10 15.58
C ALA A 78 1.24 11.26 16.84
N GLU A 79 0.86 12.51 17.18
CA GLU A 79 0.13 12.89 18.41
C GLU A 79 0.82 12.35 19.67
N ASN A 80 2.14 12.51 19.71
CA ASN A 80 2.89 12.16 20.90
C ASN A 80 2.60 13.18 22.01
N LYS A 81 2.57 12.73 23.26
CA LYS A 81 2.29 13.59 24.42
C LYS A 81 3.55 14.22 25.01
N ASP A 82 4.68 14.09 24.32
CA ASP A 82 5.96 14.61 24.78
C ASP A 82 5.90 16.15 24.80
N GLU A 83 6.48 16.74 25.85
CA GLU A 83 6.62 18.19 25.94
C GLU A 83 7.96 18.60 25.34
N VAL A 84 7.92 19.60 24.45
CA VAL A 84 9.08 20.10 23.73
C VAL A 84 9.26 21.59 24.05
N GLY A 85 10.46 21.96 24.48
CA GLY A 85 10.91 23.35 24.59
C GLY A 85 11.93 23.68 23.50
N LEU A 86 12.04 24.95 23.12
CA LEU A 86 13.01 25.46 22.14
C LEU A 86 13.84 26.59 22.75
N VAL A 87 15.14 26.38 22.84
CA VAL A 87 16.13 27.35 23.30
C VAL A 87 17.06 27.68 22.13
N LEU A 88 17.29 28.97 21.92
CA LEU A 88 18.17 29.50 20.88
C LEU A 88 19.35 30.19 21.54
N PHE A 89 20.56 29.99 21.04
CA PHE A 89 21.75 30.68 21.51
C PHE A 89 22.53 31.29 20.35
N GLY A 90 23.18 32.43 20.58
CA GLY A 90 23.71 33.30 19.52
C GLY A 90 22.69 34.29 18.98
N THR A 91 21.60 34.54 19.72
CA THR A 91 20.58 35.54 19.35
C THR A 91 21.05 36.96 19.64
N ASP A 92 20.55 37.95 18.90
CA ASP A 92 20.89 39.37 19.13
C ASP A 92 20.36 39.91 20.49
N GLY A 93 19.33 39.26 21.03
CA GLY A 93 18.77 39.55 22.35
C GLY A 93 19.06 38.45 23.37
N THR A 94 18.80 38.75 24.64
CA THR A 94 18.87 37.77 25.73
C THR A 94 17.50 37.68 26.40
N LYS A 95 16.92 36.48 26.41
CA LYS A 95 15.64 36.20 27.08
C LYS A 95 15.70 34.85 27.77
N ASN A 96 16.39 34.81 28.91
CA ASN A 96 16.41 33.66 29.80
C ASN A 96 16.40 34.14 31.27
N ARG A 97 16.06 33.25 32.21
CA ARG A 97 15.89 33.61 33.63
C ARG A 97 17.21 33.76 34.38
N LEU A 98 18.28 33.15 33.86
CA LEU A 98 19.61 33.12 34.46
C LEU A 98 20.47 34.34 34.08
N ALA A 99 20.04 35.12 33.08
CA ALA A 99 20.69 36.32 32.61
C ALA A 99 20.73 37.39 33.72
N LYS A 100 21.82 37.36 34.49
CA LYS A 100 22.16 38.31 35.55
C LYS A 100 23.66 38.55 35.52
N ASP A 101 24.06 39.79 35.78
CA ASP A 101 25.46 40.19 35.95
C ASP A 101 26.40 39.86 34.76
N GLY A 102 25.86 39.87 33.54
CA GLY A 102 26.64 39.65 32.31
C GLY A 102 26.97 38.19 31.99
N GLN A 103 26.31 37.24 32.66
CA GLN A 103 26.39 35.79 32.36
C GLN A 103 25.14 35.32 31.61
N TYR A 104 25.27 34.24 30.82
CA TYR A 104 24.19 33.67 30.01
C TYR A 104 23.58 34.68 29.00
N GLU A 105 24.42 35.53 28.42
CA GLU A 105 24.02 36.49 27.37
C GLU A 105 23.79 35.81 26.02
N ASN A 106 23.01 36.45 25.15
CA ASN A 106 22.69 36.01 23.79
C ASN A 106 21.99 34.64 23.72
N ILE A 107 21.32 34.25 24.81
CA ILE A 107 20.52 33.02 24.91
C ILE A 107 19.06 33.40 25.14
N THR A 108 18.17 32.86 24.31
CA THR A 108 16.74 33.12 24.31
C THR A 108 15.95 31.82 24.41
N VAL A 109 15.12 31.70 25.45
CA VAL A 109 14.08 30.67 25.50
C VAL A 109 12.97 31.12 24.56
N HIS A 110 12.98 30.59 23.34
CA HIS A 110 11.98 30.90 22.33
C HIS A 110 10.63 30.30 22.73
N ARG A 111 10.63 29.05 23.20
CA ARG A 111 9.43 28.35 23.65
C ARG A 111 9.66 27.51 24.90
N HIS A 112 8.74 27.66 25.86
CA HIS A 112 8.68 26.86 27.09
C HIS A 112 8.16 25.43 26.81
N LEU A 113 8.30 24.50 27.76
CA LEU A 113 7.87 23.11 27.60
C LEU A 113 6.34 23.02 27.48
N MET A 114 5.90 22.68 26.28
CA MET A 114 4.51 22.39 25.96
C MET A 114 4.42 21.31 24.89
N MET A 115 3.22 20.77 24.67
CA MET A 115 3.01 19.86 23.54
C MET A 115 3.23 20.64 22.23
N PRO A 116 4.01 20.09 21.28
CA PRO A 116 4.24 20.75 20.01
C PRO A 116 2.95 20.86 19.21
N ASP A 117 2.79 21.97 18.51
CA ASP A 117 1.64 22.28 17.66
C ASP A 117 2.08 22.81 16.29
N PHE A 118 1.11 23.19 15.46
CA PHE A 118 1.38 23.77 14.15
C PHE A 118 1.99 25.17 14.23
N GLU A 119 1.71 25.92 15.30
CA GLU A 119 2.30 27.25 15.53
C GLU A 119 3.82 27.13 15.67
N LEU A 120 4.32 26.12 16.40
CA LEU A 120 5.77 25.86 16.49
C LEU A 120 6.40 25.60 15.12
N LEU A 121 5.70 24.87 14.26
CA LEU A 121 6.20 24.55 12.91
C LEU A 121 6.28 25.80 12.04
N GLU A 122 5.28 26.67 12.13
CA GLU A 122 5.25 27.96 11.44
C GLU A 122 6.31 28.93 11.98
N GLU A 123 6.49 29.00 13.31
CA GLU A 123 7.58 29.74 13.98
C GLU A 123 8.96 29.28 13.49
N ILE A 124 9.19 27.97 13.44
CA ILE A 124 10.44 27.38 12.95
C ILE A 124 10.69 27.78 11.48
N GLU A 125 9.66 27.76 10.64
CA GLU A 125 9.80 28.05 9.21
C GLU A 125 9.98 29.54 8.92
N SER A 126 9.23 30.41 9.59
CA SER A 126 9.15 31.84 9.30
C SER A 126 10.02 32.73 10.20
N GLU A 127 10.05 32.47 11.51
CA GLU A 127 10.65 33.37 12.51
C GLU A 127 12.11 33.04 12.83
N LEU A 128 12.53 31.78 12.71
CA LEU A 128 13.91 31.41 12.95
C LEU A 128 14.83 31.95 11.84
N GLN A 129 15.61 32.96 12.23
CA GLN A 129 16.63 33.60 11.42
C GLN A 129 17.99 33.49 12.11
N PRO A 130 19.10 33.49 11.35
CA PRO A 130 20.43 33.55 11.94
C PRO A 130 20.65 34.90 12.62
N GLY A 131 21.20 34.86 13.83
CA GLY A 131 21.62 36.01 14.62
C GLY A 131 23.02 36.52 14.24
N GLY A 132 23.32 37.74 14.67
CA GLY A 132 24.61 38.40 14.45
C GLY A 132 25.63 38.17 15.58
N GLN A 133 25.24 37.52 16.67
CA GLN A 133 26.08 37.30 17.85
C GLN A 133 26.55 35.83 17.97
N GLN A 134 27.39 35.57 18.96
CA GLN A 134 27.79 34.22 19.37
C GLN A 134 27.58 34.08 20.89
N ALA A 135 27.30 32.87 21.36
CA ALA A 135 27.09 32.56 22.77
C ALA A 135 27.79 31.25 23.13
N ASP A 136 28.18 31.10 24.40
CA ASP A 136 28.76 29.85 24.91
C ASP A 136 27.69 28.75 24.92
N TRP A 137 27.97 27.61 24.28
CA TRP A 137 27.04 26.49 24.20
C TRP A 137 26.94 25.72 25.53
N LEU A 138 27.94 25.80 26.42
CA LEU A 138 27.85 25.27 27.79
C LEU A 138 26.90 26.12 28.63
N ASP A 139 26.91 27.44 28.46
CA ASP A 139 25.95 28.33 29.09
C ASP A 139 24.52 28.03 28.60
N ALA A 140 24.36 27.79 27.29
CA ALA A 140 23.09 27.37 26.72
C ALA A 140 22.61 26.01 27.30
N LEU A 141 23.53 25.07 27.51
CA LEU A 141 23.25 23.79 28.16
C LEU A 141 22.75 23.97 29.60
N VAL A 142 23.38 24.86 30.38
CA VAL A 142 22.93 25.19 31.75
C VAL A 142 21.53 25.81 31.74
N VAL A 143 21.23 26.71 30.79
CA VAL A 143 19.89 27.29 30.62
C VAL A 143 18.85 26.20 30.29
N CYS A 144 19.19 25.23 29.44
CA CYS A 144 18.32 24.09 29.14
C CYS A 144 18.06 23.21 30.37
N MET A 145 19.08 23.00 31.21
CA MET A 145 18.96 22.25 32.45
C MET A 145 18.05 22.96 33.46
N ASP A 146 18.18 24.28 33.63
CA ASP A 146 17.29 25.08 34.50
C ASP A 146 15.85 25.03 33.99
N LEU A 147 15.64 25.18 32.68
CA LEU A 147 14.31 25.09 32.07
C LEU A 147 13.63 23.74 32.38
N LEU A 148 14.36 22.62 32.14
CA LEU A 148 13.87 21.29 32.48
C LEU A 148 13.60 21.16 33.98
N GLN A 149 14.52 21.60 34.84
CA GLN A 149 14.38 21.42 36.28
C GLN A 149 13.18 22.17 36.84
N GLN A 150 12.90 23.39 36.36
CA GLN A 150 11.77 24.21 36.83
C GLN A 150 10.42 23.71 36.31
N GLU A 151 10.32 23.42 35.02
CA GLU A 151 9.04 23.10 34.38
C GLU A 151 8.63 21.64 34.55
N THR A 152 9.58 20.78 34.93
CA THR A 152 9.28 19.42 35.35
C THR A 152 8.87 19.31 36.82
N MET A 153 9.00 20.39 37.62
CA MET A 153 8.55 20.38 39.01
C MET A 153 7.04 20.13 39.10
N GLY A 154 6.65 19.02 39.73
CA GLY A 154 5.24 18.64 39.90
C GLY A 154 4.64 17.83 38.74
N LYS A 155 5.35 17.67 37.62
CA LYS A 155 4.99 16.77 36.52
C LYS A 155 5.82 15.48 36.59
N LYS A 156 5.27 14.36 36.10
CA LYS A 156 5.97 13.06 36.07
C LYS A 156 6.39 12.72 34.64
N PHE A 157 7.69 12.82 34.38
CA PHE A 157 8.30 12.39 33.10
C PHE A 157 9.06 11.08 33.29
N GLU A 158 9.08 10.21 32.26
CA GLU A 158 9.92 8.99 32.27
C GLU A 158 11.36 9.33 31.89
N ARG A 159 11.55 10.27 30.97
CA ARG A 159 12.86 10.66 30.42
C ARG A 159 12.94 12.17 30.25
N LEU A 160 14.12 12.71 30.53
CA LEU A 160 14.50 14.09 30.28
C LEU A 160 15.65 14.06 29.26
N ASN A 161 15.51 14.76 28.14
CA ASN A 161 16.52 14.77 27.09
C ASN A 161 16.82 16.19 26.63
N ILE A 162 18.08 16.47 26.31
CA ILE A 162 18.51 17.71 25.68
C ILE A 162 19.16 17.37 24.34
N VAL A 163 18.78 18.10 23.30
CA VAL A 163 19.32 17.95 21.96
C VAL A 163 20.01 19.25 21.57
N LEU A 164 21.33 19.21 21.38
CA LEU A 164 22.14 20.38 21.01
C LEU A 164 22.51 20.31 19.53
N LEU A 165 22.22 21.38 18.79
CA LEU A 165 22.56 21.55 17.37
C LEU A 165 23.52 22.75 17.21
N THR A 166 24.77 22.51 16.85
CA THR A 166 25.81 23.56 16.77
C THR A 166 26.96 23.19 15.82
N ASP A 167 27.73 24.19 15.38
CA ASP A 167 28.95 24.02 14.60
C ASP A 167 30.23 24.01 15.45
N LEU A 168 30.12 24.18 16.77
CA LEU A 168 31.21 24.24 17.76
C LEU A 168 32.28 25.30 17.44
N ASN A 169 31.93 26.35 16.70
CA ASN A 169 32.91 27.35 16.25
C ASN A 169 33.09 28.53 17.23
N VAL A 170 32.63 28.38 18.48
CA VAL A 170 32.63 29.42 19.52
C VAL A 170 33.64 29.07 20.62
N GLN A 171 34.36 30.07 21.14
CA GLN A 171 35.22 29.89 22.31
C GLN A 171 34.37 29.59 23.55
N THR A 172 34.68 28.49 24.23
CA THR A 172 33.86 27.94 25.32
C THR A 172 34.71 27.81 26.58
N SER A 173 34.15 28.18 27.74
CA SER A 173 34.86 28.11 29.02
C SER A 173 34.78 26.69 29.64
N ALA A 174 35.92 26.06 29.90
CA ALA A 174 35.94 24.69 30.45
C ALA A 174 35.74 24.62 31.97
N ASP A 175 35.75 25.77 32.67
CA ASP A 175 35.82 25.85 34.13
C ASP A 175 34.63 25.21 34.87
N GLN A 176 33.48 25.05 34.19
CA GLN A 176 32.25 24.49 34.78
C GLN A 176 31.92 23.07 34.31
N LEU A 177 32.76 22.45 33.47
CA LEU A 177 32.46 21.18 32.80
C LEU A 177 32.11 20.06 33.79
N ASP A 178 32.92 19.88 34.84
CA ASP A 178 32.72 18.85 35.85
C ASP A 178 31.43 19.05 36.64
N VAL A 179 31.06 20.30 36.89
CA VAL A 179 29.82 20.65 37.62
C VAL A 179 28.60 20.33 36.75
N ILE A 180 28.67 20.65 35.45
CA ILE A 180 27.60 20.35 34.48
C ILE A 180 27.41 18.84 34.35
N ILE A 181 28.48 18.07 34.15
CA ILE A 181 28.42 16.60 34.03
C ILE A 181 27.80 15.98 35.29
N ASN A 182 28.24 16.40 36.47
CA ASN A 182 27.68 15.90 37.74
C ASN A 182 26.20 16.27 37.91
N SER A 183 25.80 17.45 37.43
CA SER A 183 24.42 17.91 37.49
C SER A 183 23.52 17.15 36.52
N LEU A 184 24.00 16.86 35.30
CA LEU A 184 23.29 16.02 34.32
C LEU A 184 23.08 14.60 34.85
N LYS A 185 24.11 13.98 35.44
CA LYS A 185 24.02 12.65 36.06
C LYS A 185 23.02 12.61 37.21
N LYS A 186 23.06 13.61 38.10
CA LYS A 186 22.14 13.70 39.25
C LYS A 186 20.69 13.91 38.82
N ALA A 187 20.47 14.71 37.77
CA ALA A 187 19.15 14.97 37.22
C ALA A 187 18.64 13.82 36.31
N GLY A 188 19.51 12.91 35.88
CA GLY A 188 19.16 11.83 34.96
C GLY A 188 18.78 12.32 33.56
N ILE A 189 19.40 13.42 33.11
CA ILE A 189 19.15 14.03 31.80
C ILE A 189 20.08 13.39 30.77
N THR A 190 19.53 12.90 29.66
CA THR A 190 20.29 12.41 28.50
C THR A 190 20.63 13.56 27.55
N LEU A 191 21.73 13.44 26.81
CA LEU A 191 22.24 14.48 25.92
C LEU A 191 22.54 13.89 24.53
N GLN A 192 22.18 14.62 23.47
CA GLN A 192 22.51 14.28 22.09
C GLN A 192 23.08 15.48 21.37
N PHE A 193 24.14 15.27 20.59
CA PHE A 193 24.80 16.32 19.82
C PHE A 193 24.60 16.10 18.32
N PHE A 194 24.30 17.20 17.62
CA PHE A 194 24.18 17.25 16.17
C PHE A 194 25.14 18.27 15.61
N LEU A 195 26.09 17.79 14.81
CA LEU A 195 27.21 18.56 14.28
C LEU A 195 27.22 18.56 12.74
N PRO A 196 27.87 19.54 12.08
CA PRO A 196 28.05 19.53 10.63
C PRO A 196 29.19 18.61 10.15
N PHE A 197 29.90 17.95 11.06
CA PHE A 197 31.03 17.05 10.77
C PHE A 197 31.00 15.80 11.67
N PRO A 198 31.56 14.68 11.21
CA PRO A 198 31.65 13.44 12.01
C PRO A 198 32.67 13.56 13.16
N LEU A 199 32.57 12.66 14.14
CA LEU A 199 33.46 12.55 15.29
C LEU A 199 34.91 12.20 14.93
N ASP A 200 35.09 11.47 13.82
CA ASP A 200 36.38 10.99 13.31
C ASP A 200 37.03 12.04 12.40
N GLY A 201 37.24 13.22 12.95
CA GLY A 201 38.11 14.23 12.34
C GLY A 201 39.57 13.91 12.64
N GLU A 202 40.12 12.84 12.05
CA GLU A 202 41.57 12.63 12.12
C GLU A 202 42.31 13.51 11.11
N ASP A 203 43.30 14.22 11.65
CA ASP A 203 44.32 15.01 10.97
C ASP A 203 45.06 14.20 9.89
N ARG A 204 44.59 14.21 8.65
CA ARG A 204 45.44 13.84 7.49
C ARG A 204 46.23 15.06 7.01
N ALA A 205 47.13 15.53 7.86
CA ALA A 205 48.28 16.32 7.45
C ALA A 205 49.52 15.43 7.56
N ASP A 206 49.82 14.70 6.47
CA ASP A 206 51.15 14.41 5.90
C ASP A 206 51.21 13.00 5.27
N GLY A 207 51.76 12.90 4.06
CA GLY A 207 52.01 11.62 3.35
C GLY A 207 51.15 11.38 2.11
N GLY A 208 51.67 11.72 0.93
CA GLY A 208 51.04 11.46 -0.37
C GLY A 208 50.81 9.97 -0.65
N GLY A 209 49.58 9.62 -1.01
CA GLY A 209 49.18 8.31 -1.53
C GLY A 209 47.83 8.42 -2.23
N ASP A 210 47.82 8.35 -3.56
CA ASP A 210 46.62 8.31 -4.40
C ASP A 210 45.86 7.00 -4.14
N GLY A 211 44.68 7.09 -3.53
CA GLY A 211 43.74 5.98 -3.40
C GLY A 211 42.45 6.38 -2.68
N PRO A 212 41.27 6.30 -3.33
CA PRO A 212 40.00 6.59 -2.65
C PRO A 212 39.56 5.37 -1.83
N GLY A 213 39.69 5.47 -0.50
CA GLY A 213 39.19 4.48 0.45
C GLY A 213 37.67 4.58 0.71
N PRO A 214 37.05 3.56 1.33
CA PRO A 214 35.60 3.41 1.40
C PRO A 214 35.03 3.94 2.72
N SER A 215 35.02 5.26 2.88
CA SER A 215 34.07 5.92 3.78
C SER A 215 33.53 7.12 3.05
N ALA A 216 32.43 6.91 2.33
CA ALA A 216 31.73 7.97 1.62
C ALA A 216 30.76 8.73 2.56
N ALA A 217 31.25 9.13 3.74
CA ALA A 217 31.00 10.52 4.13
C ALA A 217 31.82 11.35 3.13
N SER A 218 31.21 12.31 2.44
CA SER A 218 31.92 13.15 1.48
C SER A 218 33.26 13.60 2.07
N ALA A 219 34.37 13.03 1.57
CA ALA A 219 35.71 13.49 1.91
C ALA A 219 35.70 14.98 1.58
N ARG A 220 35.73 15.83 2.61
CA ARG A 220 35.82 17.28 2.44
C ARG A 220 37.10 17.53 1.64
N PRO A 221 37.04 18.05 0.41
CA PRO A 221 38.22 18.61 -0.23
C PRO A 221 38.38 20.02 0.35
N GLY A 222 38.95 20.15 1.55
CA GLY A 222 39.07 21.46 2.21
C GLY A 222 39.53 21.37 3.66
N LYS A 223 40.18 22.45 4.12
CA LYS A 223 40.78 22.70 5.45
C LYS A 223 40.18 21.86 6.59
N GLY A 224 41.06 21.26 7.41
CA GLY A 224 40.69 20.61 8.67
C GLY A 224 39.89 21.51 9.61
N LEU A 225 39.34 20.91 10.67
CA LEU A 225 38.55 21.61 11.69
C LEU A 225 39.30 22.83 12.26
N SER A 226 38.58 23.90 12.59
CA SER A 226 39.20 25.05 13.26
C SER A 226 39.74 24.62 14.64
N SER A 227 40.74 25.33 15.16
CA SER A 227 41.27 25.04 16.51
C SER A 227 40.17 25.11 17.58
N GLN A 228 39.18 25.99 17.41
CA GLN A 228 38.03 26.05 18.32
C GLN A 228 37.13 24.82 18.18
N GLN A 229 36.85 24.37 16.94
CA GLN A 229 36.03 23.19 16.69
C GLN A 229 36.69 21.92 17.24
N THR A 230 38.01 21.77 17.10
CA THR A 230 38.74 20.63 17.66
C THR A 230 38.65 20.62 19.19
N GLN A 231 38.83 21.79 19.83
CA GLN A 231 38.71 21.93 21.28
C GLN A 231 37.29 21.65 21.77
N GLY A 232 36.27 22.18 21.09
CA GLY A 232 34.86 21.91 21.38
C GLY A 232 34.51 20.44 21.21
N LEU A 233 35.01 19.79 20.17
CA LEU A 233 34.80 18.37 19.90
C LEU A 233 35.42 17.49 21.01
N GLU A 234 36.61 17.84 21.49
CA GLU A 234 37.25 17.15 22.61
C GLU A 234 36.44 17.29 23.91
N MET A 235 35.88 18.48 24.18
CA MET A 235 34.95 18.69 25.29
C MET A 235 33.69 17.82 25.15
N VAL A 236 33.08 17.77 23.97
CA VAL A 236 31.92 16.92 23.69
C VAL A 236 32.25 15.44 23.91
N LYS A 237 33.40 14.95 23.41
CA LYS A 237 33.87 13.57 23.62
C LYS A 237 34.04 13.27 25.12
N ASN A 238 34.57 14.20 25.89
CA ASN A 238 34.71 14.05 27.34
C ASN A 238 33.35 13.98 28.06
N ILE A 239 32.41 14.89 27.73
CA ILE A 239 31.05 14.87 28.30
C ILE A 239 30.35 13.55 27.99
N MET A 240 30.35 13.13 26.72
CA MET A 240 29.60 11.96 26.28
C MET A 240 30.16 10.65 26.85
N THR A 241 31.49 10.48 26.85
CA THR A 241 32.15 9.33 27.49
C THR A 241 31.90 9.32 29.00
N SER A 242 31.89 10.50 29.64
CA SER A 242 31.60 10.62 31.07
C SER A 242 30.14 10.28 31.41
N LEU A 243 29.18 10.61 30.54
CA LEU A 243 27.75 10.37 30.78
C LEU A 243 27.33 8.93 30.50
N GLU A 244 27.80 8.32 29.40
CA GLU A 244 27.27 7.06 28.88
C GLU A 244 28.35 5.99 28.55
N GLU A 245 29.55 6.09 29.14
CA GLU A 245 30.68 5.16 28.96
C GLU A 245 30.96 4.87 27.48
N GLU A 246 30.71 3.64 27.00
CA GLU A 246 30.98 3.21 25.61
C GLU A 246 29.88 3.61 24.62
N ASP A 247 28.61 3.66 25.05
CA ASP A 247 27.48 3.94 24.15
C ASP A 247 27.34 5.46 23.87
N GLY A 248 28.04 6.32 24.61
CA GLY A 248 27.90 7.78 24.53
C GLY A 248 28.41 8.41 23.23
N LEU A 249 29.47 7.86 22.64
CA LEU A 249 30.01 8.37 21.37
C LEU A 249 29.06 8.08 20.19
N GLU A 250 28.20 7.06 20.29
CA GLU A 250 27.20 6.78 19.26
C GLU A 250 26.12 7.87 19.17
N GLU A 251 25.95 8.69 20.20
CA GLU A 251 24.89 9.71 20.30
C GLU A 251 25.34 11.09 19.76
N VAL A 252 26.56 11.18 19.23
CA VAL A 252 26.99 12.34 18.44
C VAL A 252 26.77 12.03 16.96
N HIS A 253 25.87 12.79 16.35
CA HIS A 253 25.43 12.58 14.99
C HIS A 253 25.79 13.76 14.10
N THR A 254 25.93 13.52 12.80
CA THR A 254 25.95 14.62 11.84
C THR A 254 24.52 15.10 11.53
N PHE A 255 24.31 16.35 11.13
CA PHE A 255 22.98 16.81 10.68
C PHE A 255 22.44 15.94 9.54
N ARG A 256 23.32 15.48 8.65
CA ARG A 256 22.96 14.58 7.56
C ARG A 256 22.50 13.21 8.07
N ASP A 257 23.26 12.61 8.97
CA ASP A 257 22.89 11.34 9.61
C ASP A 257 21.56 11.47 10.38
N ALA A 258 21.34 12.61 11.02
CA ALA A 258 20.11 12.90 11.77
C ALA A 258 18.88 12.89 10.86
N LEU A 259 18.99 13.49 9.67
CA LEU A 259 17.92 13.49 8.67
C LEU A 259 17.69 12.09 8.09
N GLU A 260 18.77 11.39 7.71
CA GLU A 260 18.68 10.10 7.01
C GLU A 260 18.28 8.95 7.96
N LYS A 261 18.82 8.90 9.18
CA LYS A 261 18.60 7.83 10.16
C LYS A 261 17.53 8.17 11.19
N LEU A 262 17.06 9.44 11.24
CA LEU A 262 16.14 9.92 12.27
C LEU A 262 16.66 9.56 13.69
N SER A 263 17.93 9.85 13.95
CA SER A 263 18.60 9.43 15.20
C SER A 263 18.10 10.16 16.45
N ILE A 264 17.53 11.35 16.30
CA ILE A 264 16.87 12.11 17.40
C ILE A 264 15.79 11.28 18.10
N PHE A 265 15.18 10.32 17.41
CA PHE A 265 14.07 9.54 17.94
C PHE A 265 14.51 8.28 18.70
N LYS A 266 15.78 7.83 18.59
CA LYS A 266 16.31 6.61 19.25
C LYS A 266 16.09 6.64 20.78
N ARG A 267 16.21 7.82 21.40
CA ARG A 267 16.02 8.00 22.86
C ARG A 267 14.56 8.19 23.28
N ILE A 268 13.68 8.53 22.35
CA ILE A 268 12.24 8.77 22.59
C ILE A 268 11.42 7.51 22.27
N ASP A 269 12.05 6.47 21.72
CA ASP A 269 11.38 5.23 21.38
C ASP A 269 10.65 4.62 22.58
N ARG A 270 9.36 4.41 22.36
CA ARG A 270 8.45 3.84 23.34
C ARG A 270 8.83 2.39 23.58
N ARG A 271 9.06 2.05 24.85
CA ARG A 271 9.33 0.68 25.27
C ARG A 271 8.18 -0.25 24.81
N PRO A 272 8.48 -1.35 24.09
CA PRO A 272 7.47 -2.31 23.67
C PRO A 272 6.71 -2.88 24.87
N MET A 273 5.40 -3.09 24.70
CA MET A 273 4.57 -3.65 25.77
C MET A 273 4.97 -5.10 26.05
N ALA A 274 5.25 -5.38 27.33
CA ALA A 274 5.57 -6.71 27.80
C ALA A 274 4.36 -7.64 27.69
N TRP A 275 4.56 -8.84 27.14
CA TRP A 275 3.58 -9.92 27.11
C TRP A 275 4.00 -11.05 28.07
N PRO A 276 3.49 -11.07 29.32
CA PRO A 276 3.85 -12.08 30.31
C PRO A 276 3.14 -13.42 30.05
N CYS A 277 3.92 -14.47 29.90
CA CYS A 277 3.46 -15.83 29.63
C CYS A 277 4.28 -16.86 30.41
N GLN A 278 3.86 -18.12 30.35
CA GLN A 278 4.63 -19.26 30.84
C GLN A 278 5.05 -20.12 29.65
N LEU A 279 6.34 -20.44 29.60
CA LEU A 279 6.91 -21.42 28.68
C LEU A 279 6.79 -22.79 29.34
N THR A 280 6.12 -23.73 28.68
CA THR A 280 5.92 -25.09 29.21
C THR A 280 6.67 -26.12 28.35
N ILE A 281 7.47 -26.96 28.98
CA ILE A 281 8.16 -28.10 28.34
C ILE A 281 7.58 -29.38 28.95
N GLY A 282 6.80 -30.12 28.16
CA GLY A 282 6.00 -31.22 28.68
C GLY A 282 4.98 -30.74 29.71
N SER A 283 4.69 -31.58 30.72
CA SER A 283 3.71 -31.30 31.77
C SER A 283 4.32 -30.86 33.12
N SER A 284 5.63 -31.04 33.31
CA SER A 284 6.30 -30.85 34.60
C SER A 284 7.13 -29.57 34.69
N LEU A 285 7.67 -29.07 33.58
CA LEU A 285 8.56 -27.91 33.58
C LEU A 285 7.85 -26.66 33.05
N THR A 286 7.76 -25.64 33.90
CA THR A 286 7.18 -24.34 33.57
C THR A 286 8.17 -23.22 33.89
N ILE A 287 8.46 -22.37 32.92
CA ILE A 287 9.39 -21.23 33.05
C ILE A 287 8.60 -19.95 32.81
N ARG A 288 8.71 -18.96 33.71
CA ARG A 288 8.06 -17.66 33.53
C ARG A 288 8.83 -16.82 32.52
N ILE A 289 8.13 -16.37 31.48
CA ILE A 289 8.72 -15.62 30.37
C ILE A 289 7.96 -14.33 30.08
N VAL A 290 8.63 -13.41 29.41
CA VAL A 290 8.05 -12.18 28.89
C VAL A 290 8.44 -12.03 27.42
N GLY A 291 7.44 -11.95 26.55
CA GLY A 291 7.63 -11.67 25.13
C GLY A 291 7.55 -10.18 24.83
N TYR A 292 8.40 -9.71 23.92
CA TYR A 292 8.34 -8.36 23.33
C TYR A 292 8.34 -8.48 21.81
N LYS A 293 7.52 -7.69 21.14
CA LYS A 293 7.56 -7.60 19.68
C LYS A 293 8.85 -6.89 19.27
N ALA A 294 9.74 -7.61 18.60
CA ALA A 294 11.02 -7.10 18.14
C ALA A 294 10.92 -6.51 16.73
N VAL A 295 10.11 -7.13 15.87
CA VAL A 295 9.80 -6.63 14.53
C VAL A 295 8.28 -6.65 14.37
N THR A 296 7.73 -5.55 13.88
CA THR A 296 6.33 -5.42 13.48
C THR A 296 6.25 -4.40 12.35
N GLU A 297 5.32 -4.60 11.42
CA GLU A 297 5.01 -3.59 10.42
C GLU A 297 4.44 -2.33 11.12
N GLU A 298 5.12 -1.19 10.99
CA GLU A 298 4.61 0.09 11.48
C GLU A 298 3.61 0.66 10.47
N LYS A 299 2.40 0.95 10.93
CA LYS A 299 1.29 1.47 10.11
C LYS A 299 0.91 2.86 10.55
N VAL A 300 0.39 3.66 9.62
CA VAL A 300 -0.19 4.96 9.92
C VAL A 300 -1.38 4.76 10.87
N LYS A 301 -1.31 5.37 12.06
CA LYS A 301 -2.33 5.22 13.11
C LYS A 301 -3.63 5.95 12.76
N LYS A 302 -3.54 7.00 11.94
CA LYS A 302 -4.68 7.84 11.53
C LYS A 302 -5.25 7.34 10.20
N SER A 303 -6.57 7.31 10.13
CA SER A 303 -7.31 7.06 8.89
C SER A 303 -7.79 8.38 8.29
N TRP A 304 -7.80 8.46 6.96
CA TRP A 304 -8.44 9.57 6.24
C TRP A 304 -9.95 9.56 6.48
N THR A 305 -10.46 10.65 7.06
CA THR A 305 -11.90 10.84 7.27
C THR A 305 -12.49 11.44 6.01
N ILE A 306 -13.59 10.86 5.51
CA ILE A 306 -14.30 11.41 4.37
C ILE A 306 -15.14 12.58 4.84
N VAL A 307 -14.98 13.71 4.18
CA VAL A 307 -15.72 14.97 4.43
C VAL A 307 -16.30 15.46 3.12
N ASP A 308 -17.34 16.29 3.20
CA ASP A 308 -17.88 16.96 2.03
C ASP A 308 -16.90 18.00 1.49
N ALA A 309 -16.89 18.20 0.16
CA ALA A 309 -15.94 19.10 -0.48
C ALA A 309 -16.30 20.58 -0.33
N GLN A 310 -17.57 20.91 -0.09
CA GLN A 310 -18.03 22.29 0.07
C GLN A 310 -18.06 22.70 1.54
N SER A 311 -18.62 21.85 2.40
CA SER A 311 -18.75 22.18 3.83
C SER A 311 -17.51 21.83 4.64
N HIS A 312 -16.66 20.92 4.14
CA HIS A 312 -15.55 20.31 4.87
C HIS A 312 -15.96 19.64 6.19
N GLN A 313 -17.25 19.35 6.37
CA GLN A 313 -17.77 18.69 7.55
C GLN A 313 -18.00 17.20 7.30
N ARG A 314 -17.74 16.42 8.34
CA ARG A 314 -18.01 14.98 8.34
C ARG A 314 -19.51 14.69 8.42
N ASP A 315 -20.25 15.52 9.15
CA ASP A 315 -21.65 15.24 9.50
C ASP A 315 -22.61 15.30 8.30
N ASP A 316 -22.19 16.00 7.24
CA ASP A 316 -22.91 16.09 5.97
C ASP A 316 -22.77 14.80 5.14
N VAL A 317 -21.75 13.97 5.43
CA VAL A 317 -21.53 12.70 4.74
C VAL A 317 -22.10 11.55 5.57
N LYS A 318 -23.21 10.98 5.12
CA LYS A 318 -23.80 9.78 5.70
C LYS A 318 -23.60 8.58 4.78
N ARG A 319 -23.04 7.50 5.32
CA ARG A 319 -22.94 6.22 4.63
C ARG A 319 -24.18 5.38 4.93
N GLU A 320 -24.98 5.14 3.90
CA GLU A 320 -26.10 4.21 3.93
C GLU A 320 -25.72 2.96 3.11
N THR A 321 -26.10 1.78 3.60
CA THR A 321 -25.86 0.51 2.92
C THR A 321 -27.19 -0.19 2.77
N VAL A 322 -27.64 -0.32 1.52
CA VAL A 322 -28.86 -1.04 1.13
C VAL A 322 -28.46 -2.43 0.66
N TYR A 323 -29.22 -3.44 1.05
CA TYR A 323 -29.02 -4.81 0.61
C TYR A 323 -30.07 -5.13 -0.45
N CYS A 324 -29.64 -5.59 -1.61
CA CYS A 324 -30.53 -6.04 -2.67
C CYS A 324 -30.33 -7.53 -2.93
N LEU A 325 -31.38 -8.23 -3.36
CA LEU A 325 -31.24 -9.56 -3.93
C LEU A 325 -30.43 -9.47 -5.23
N ASN A 326 -29.61 -10.49 -5.47
CA ASN A 326 -28.94 -10.66 -6.76
C ASN A 326 -29.90 -11.33 -7.76
N ASP A 327 -31.09 -10.77 -7.91
CA ASP A 327 -32.04 -11.08 -8.98
C ASP A 327 -31.99 -9.99 -10.06
N ASP A 328 -32.66 -10.22 -11.19
CA ASP A 328 -32.68 -9.24 -12.30
C ASP A 328 -33.40 -7.93 -11.91
N ASP A 329 -34.24 -7.98 -10.88
CA ASP A 329 -35.06 -6.87 -10.38
C ASP A 329 -34.40 -6.08 -9.21
N GLU A 330 -33.22 -6.53 -8.74
CA GLU A 330 -32.46 -5.96 -7.61
C GLU A 330 -33.33 -5.63 -6.38
N THR A 331 -34.17 -6.58 -5.96
CA THR A 331 -35.18 -6.33 -4.91
C THR A 331 -34.53 -5.95 -3.57
N GLU A 332 -34.92 -4.81 -2.99
CA GLU A 332 -34.41 -4.35 -1.69
C GLU A 332 -34.85 -5.27 -0.53
N VAL A 333 -33.90 -5.64 0.33
CA VAL A 333 -34.09 -6.51 1.50
C VAL A 333 -33.70 -5.79 2.78
N GLN A 334 -34.53 -5.96 3.81
CA GLN A 334 -34.24 -5.43 5.14
C GLN A 334 -33.08 -6.18 5.80
N LYS A 335 -32.22 -5.44 6.52
CA LYS A 335 -31.03 -6.01 7.16
C LYS A 335 -31.35 -7.17 8.12
N ASP A 336 -32.49 -7.10 8.82
CA ASP A 336 -32.91 -8.11 9.79
C ASP A 336 -33.33 -9.44 9.12
N ASP A 337 -33.66 -9.42 7.83
CA ASP A 337 -34.00 -10.60 7.04
C ASP A 337 -32.77 -11.26 6.41
N THR A 338 -31.56 -10.71 6.65
CA THR A 338 -30.31 -11.29 6.17
C THR A 338 -29.72 -12.28 7.17
N ILE A 339 -29.30 -13.44 6.68
CA ILE A 339 -28.57 -14.44 7.46
C ILE A 339 -27.16 -14.60 6.92
N GLN A 340 -26.18 -14.76 7.81
CA GLN A 340 -24.82 -15.06 7.38
C GLN A 340 -24.78 -16.48 6.82
N GLY A 341 -24.11 -16.65 5.68
CA GLY A 341 -23.93 -17.94 5.03
C GLY A 341 -22.48 -18.12 4.59
N PHE A 342 -22.01 -19.36 4.62
CA PHE A 342 -20.69 -19.73 4.14
C PHE A 342 -20.83 -20.60 2.91
N ARG A 343 -19.92 -20.40 1.93
CA ARG A 343 -19.84 -21.27 0.76
C ARG A 343 -19.08 -22.52 1.14
N TYR A 344 -19.71 -23.68 0.97
CA TYR A 344 -19.08 -24.99 1.12
C TYR A 344 -19.16 -25.72 -0.22
N GLY A 345 -18.12 -25.55 -1.04
CA GLY A 345 -18.14 -25.98 -2.43
C GLY A 345 -19.12 -25.15 -3.27
N SER A 346 -20.07 -25.82 -3.93
CA SER A 346 -21.16 -25.18 -4.67
C SER A 346 -22.24 -24.59 -3.77
N ASP A 347 -22.41 -25.14 -2.56
CA ASP A 347 -23.58 -24.91 -1.74
C ASP A 347 -23.36 -23.74 -0.79
N ILE A 348 -24.45 -23.01 -0.51
CA ILE A 348 -24.46 -21.93 0.48
C ILE A 348 -25.13 -22.47 1.74
N VAL A 349 -24.35 -22.65 2.79
CA VAL A 349 -24.84 -23.14 4.08
C VAL A 349 -25.16 -21.93 4.97
N PRO A 350 -26.43 -21.71 5.34
CA PRO A 350 -26.78 -20.66 6.28
C PRO A 350 -26.24 -21.00 7.67
N PHE A 351 -25.48 -20.09 8.27
CA PHE A 351 -24.85 -20.30 9.57
C PHE A 351 -24.89 -19.02 10.38
N SER A 352 -25.70 -19.04 11.46
CA SER A 352 -25.90 -17.86 12.29
C SER A 352 -24.64 -17.52 13.09
N LYS A 353 -24.46 -16.24 13.42
CA LYS A 353 -23.34 -15.80 14.29
C LYS A 353 -23.36 -16.46 15.67
N VAL A 354 -24.54 -16.80 16.18
CA VAL A 354 -24.71 -17.46 17.47
C VAL A 354 -24.17 -18.89 17.41
N ASP A 355 -24.46 -19.61 16.32
CA ASP A 355 -23.94 -20.96 16.10
C ASP A 355 -22.43 -20.91 15.85
N GLU A 356 -21.95 -19.94 15.06
CA GLU A 356 -20.53 -19.69 14.83
C GLU A 356 -19.76 -19.47 16.14
N ASP A 357 -20.27 -18.60 17.02
CA ASP A 357 -19.63 -18.32 18.30
C ASP A 357 -19.62 -19.50 19.28
N GLN A 358 -20.59 -20.41 19.17
CA GLN A 358 -20.65 -21.62 19.99
C GLN A 358 -19.72 -22.71 19.46
N MET A 359 -19.73 -22.93 18.14
CA MET A 359 -19.01 -24.00 17.45
C MET A 359 -17.55 -23.63 17.13
N LYS A 360 -17.18 -22.35 17.11
CA LYS A 360 -15.79 -21.94 16.86
C LYS A 360 -14.85 -22.59 17.87
N TYR A 361 -13.66 -22.93 17.40
CA TYR A 361 -12.60 -23.42 18.25
C TYR A 361 -12.27 -22.38 19.35
N LYS A 362 -12.28 -22.83 20.60
CA LYS A 362 -11.93 -22.01 21.76
C LYS A 362 -10.56 -22.43 22.24
N SER A 363 -9.61 -21.51 22.21
CA SER A 363 -8.27 -21.76 22.75
C SER A 363 -8.30 -21.81 24.28
N ASP A 364 -7.35 -22.55 24.86
CA ASP A 364 -7.21 -22.74 26.31
C ASP A 364 -6.72 -21.47 27.04
N GLY A 365 -6.51 -20.37 26.31
CA GLY A 365 -5.98 -19.12 26.79
C GLY A 365 -4.58 -18.84 26.28
N LYS A 366 -3.87 -17.95 26.98
CA LYS A 366 -2.49 -17.59 26.65
C LYS A 366 -1.55 -18.77 26.90
N CYS A 367 -0.73 -19.14 25.92
CA CYS A 367 0.22 -20.23 26.08
C CYS A 367 1.47 -20.05 25.21
N PHE A 368 2.60 -20.58 25.69
CA PHE A 368 3.84 -20.73 24.94
C PHE A 368 4.41 -22.14 25.21
N SER A 369 3.81 -23.15 24.58
CA SER A 369 4.12 -24.55 24.90
C SER A 369 5.02 -25.19 23.85
N VAL A 370 6.11 -25.81 24.27
CA VAL A 370 7.01 -26.55 23.39
C VAL A 370 6.35 -27.85 22.94
N LEU A 371 6.21 -28.03 21.64
CA LEU A 371 5.69 -29.24 21.00
C LEU A 371 6.81 -30.25 20.73
N GLY A 372 8.01 -29.76 20.38
CA GLY A 372 9.16 -30.61 20.11
C GLY A 372 10.39 -29.79 19.71
N PHE A 373 11.48 -30.48 19.38
CA PHE A 373 12.73 -29.86 18.95
C PHE A 373 13.16 -30.44 17.61
N THR A 374 13.73 -29.61 16.76
CA THR A 374 14.24 -30.00 15.44
C THR A 374 15.56 -29.31 15.13
N LYS A 375 16.30 -29.80 14.14
CA LYS A 375 17.53 -29.12 13.67
C LYS A 375 17.17 -27.81 13.01
N GLN A 376 17.96 -26.77 13.24
CA GLN A 376 17.72 -25.44 12.67
C GLN A 376 17.71 -25.46 11.13
N GLU A 377 18.54 -26.29 10.50
CA GLU A 377 18.64 -26.45 9.04
C GLU A 377 17.34 -26.96 8.37
N LEU A 378 16.51 -27.69 9.11
CA LEU A 378 15.23 -28.20 8.58
C LEU A 378 14.19 -27.08 8.45
N ILE A 379 14.36 -25.98 9.18
CA ILE A 379 13.45 -24.84 9.14
C ILE A 379 13.98 -23.82 8.15
N ARG A 380 13.35 -23.74 6.99
CA ARG A 380 13.83 -22.87 5.90
C ARG A 380 13.27 -21.46 6.05
N ARG A 381 14.11 -20.45 5.85
CA ARG A 381 13.71 -19.02 5.99
C ARG A 381 12.52 -18.63 5.11
N HIS A 382 12.39 -19.19 3.92
CA HIS A 382 11.26 -18.91 3.02
C HIS A 382 9.91 -19.46 3.50
N GLN A 383 9.91 -20.31 4.53
CA GLN A 383 8.69 -20.83 5.16
C GLN A 383 8.21 -19.94 6.31
N PHE A 384 8.98 -18.91 6.69
CA PHE A 384 8.56 -18.01 7.77
C PHE A 384 7.27 -17.29 7.41
N MET A 385 6.35 -17.26 8.38
CA MET A 385 5.03 -16.66 8.29
C MET A 385 4.86 -15.60 9.38
N GLY A 386 3.73 -14.89 9.32
CA GLY A 386 3.34 -13.90 10.30
C GLY A 386 3.91 -12.50 10.01
N SER A 387 3.32 -11.50 10.66
CA SER A 387 3.68 -10.07 10.48
C SER A 387 4.57 -9.53 11.60
N GLN A 388 5.04 -10.40 12.51
CA GLN A 388 5.80 -10.00 13.69
C GLN A 388 6.82 -11.06 14.10
N VAL A 389 7.92 -10.59 14.69
CA VAL A 389 8.93 -11.43 15.37
C VAL A 389 8.90 -11.10 16.85
N VAL A 390 8.82 -12.13 17.70
CA VAL A 390 8.73 -11.94 19.16
C VAL A 390 10.04 -12.39 19.81
N LYS A 391 10.70 -11.49 20.55
CA LYS A 391 11.81 -11.84 21.45
C LYS A 391 11.24 -12.27 22.80
N VAL A 392 11.63 -13.44 23.26
CA VAL A 392 11.19 -14.01 24.52
C VAL A 392 12.35 -14.01 25.51
N PHE A 393 12.14 -13.37 26.65
CA PHE A 393 13.07 -13.26 27.76
C PHE A 393 12.48 -13.92 29.01
N ALA A 394 13.31 -14.11 30.04
CA ALA A 394 12.83 -14.48 31.35
C ALA A 394 12.09 -13.30 32.01
N ALA A 395 11.19 -13.62 32.95
CA ALA A 395 10.56 -12.59 33.77
C ALA A 395 11.61 -11.84 34.62
N ARG A 396 11.52 -10.51 34.68
CA ARG A 396 12.52 -9.64 35.35
C ARG A 396 12.74 -9.98 36.83
N ASP A 397 11.68 -10.40 37.52
CA ASP A 397 11.70 -10.67 38.96
C ASP A 397 12.01 -12.15 39.29
N ASP A 398 12.47 -12.94 38.30
CA ASP A 398 12.65 -14.39 38.45
C ASP A 398 14.03 -14.86 37.96
N GLU A 399 15.01 -14.85 38.86
CA GLU A 399 16.37 -15.34 38.59
C GLU A 399 16.40 -16.83 38.23
N HIS A 400 15.56 -17.65 38.87
CA HIS A 400 15.49 -19.09 38.57
C HIS A 400 14.98 -19.33 37.14
N ALA A 401 13.98 -18.56 36.70
CA ALA A 401 13.51 -18.61 35.32
C ALA A 401 14.57 -18.12 34.34
N ALA A 402 15.37 -17.11 34.70
CA ALA A 402 16.49 -16.63 33.88
C ALA A 402 17.56 -17.70 33.67
N VAL A 403 17.97 -18.38 34.74
CA VAL A 403 18.94 -19.50 34.67
C VAL A 403 18.37 -20.64 33.83
N ALA A 404 17.11 -21.03 34.05
CA ALA A 404 16.47 -22.11 33.30
C ALA A 404 16.35 -21.79 31.80
N LEU A 405 15.97 -20.57 31.45
CA LEU A 405 15.85 -20.13 30.06
C LEU A 405 17.23 -20.02 29.40
N SER A 406 18.23 -19.48 30.09
CA SER A 406 19.62 -19.40 29.59
C SER A 406 20.18 -20.80 29.31
N ALA A 407 19.97 -21.75 30.23
CA ALA A 407 20.37 -23.14 30.02
C ALA A 407 19.71 -23.76 28.77
N LEU A 408 18.42 -23.48 28.55
CA LEU A 408 17.71 -23.92 27.35
C LEU A 408 18.27 -23.27 26.07
N ILE A 409 18.50 -21.95 26.07
CA ILE A 409 19.04 -21.21 24.92
C ILE A 409 20.41 -21.75 24.53
N ARG A 410 21.33 -21.91 25.49
CA ARG A 410 22.68 -22.42 25.25
C ARG A 410 22.68 -23.89 24.80
N ALA A 411 21.75 -24.70 25.31
CA ALA A 411 21.57 -26.08 24.84
C ALA A 411 21.09 -26.11 23.38
N LEU A 412 20.14 -25.25 23.01
CA LEU A 412 19.67 -25.15 21.61
C LEU A 412 20.78 -24.66 20.67
N ASP A 413 21.57 -23.69 21.11
CA ASP A 413 22.67 -23.15 20.32
C ASP A 413 23.80 -24.17 20.10
N SER A 414 24.27 -24.80 21.18
CA SER A 414 25.33 -25.83 21.10
C SER A 414 24.94 -27.04 20.25
N LEU A 415 23.66 -27.43 20.27
CA LEU A 415 23.12 -28.54 19.47
C LEU A 415 22.65 -28.11 18.07
N LYS A 416 22.69 -26.82 17.73
CA LYS A 416 22.13 -26.24 16.49
C LYS A 416 20.66 -26.65 16.25
N MET A 417 19.87 -26.61 17.31
CA MET A 417 18.46 -26.97 17.33
C MET A 417 17.56 -25.75 17.53
N ALA A 418 16.31 -25.89 17.13
CA ALA A 418 15.24 -24.94 17.39
C ALA A 418 14.06 -25.66 18.06
N ALA A 419 13.31 -24.93 18.89
CA ALA A 419 12.12 -25.45 19.53
C ALA A 419 10.88 -25.13 18.68
N ILE A 420 10.06 -26.13 18.37
CA ILE A 420 8.74 -25.93 17.77
C ILE A 420 7.75 -25.68 18.90
N VAL A 421 7.04 -24.56 18.84
CA VAL A 421 6.18 -24.07 19.93
C VAL A 421 4.78 -23.76 19.41
N ARG A 422 3.78 -24.08 20.23
CA ARG A 422 2.41 -23.55 20.10
C ARG A 422 2.35 -22.24 20.87
N TYR A 423 2.06 -21.18 20.13
CA TYR A 423 1.92 -19.82 20.61
C TYR A 423 0.45 -19.40 20.55
N ALA A 424 -0.12 -18.96 21.68
CA ALA A 424 -1.42 -18.31 21.70
C ALA A 424 -1.30 -17.02 22.51
N TYR A 425 -1.55 -15.87 21.87
CA TYR A 425 -1.39 -14.56 22.50
C TYR A 425 -2.39 -14.34 23.65
N ASP A 426 -3.67 -14.64 23.39
CA ASP A 426 -4.76 -14.60 24.35
C ASP A 426 -5.85 -15.64 23.99
N ARG A 427 -6.95 -15.67 24.77
CA ARG A 427 -8.08 -16.59 24.56
C ARG A 427 -8.88 -16.30 23.28
N ARG A 428 -8.75 -15.11 22.69
CA ARG A 428 -9.49 -14.70 21.49
C ARG A 428 -8.70 -15.02 20.22
N SER A 429 -7.38 -15.09 20.34
CA SER A 429 -6.45 -15.35 19.26
C SER A 429 -6.46 -16.84 18.90
N ASN A 430 -6.36 -17.11 17.61
CA ASN A 430 -6.12 -18.46 17.11
C ASN A 430 -4.71 -18.90 17.50
N PRO A 431 -4.52 -20.15 17.96
CA PRO A 431 -3.20 -20.68 18.25
C PRO A 431 -2.38 -20.74 16.96
N GLN A 432 -1.12 -20.35 17.07
CA GLN A 432 -0.13 -20.39 16.01
C GLN A 432 0.91 -21.45 16.33
N VAL A 433 1.42 -22.11 15.31
CA VAL A 433 2.62 -22.96 15.43
C VAL A 433 3.79 -22.14 14.90
N GLY A 434 4.91 -22.17 15.60
CA GLY A 434 6.12 -21.48 15.15
C GLY A 434 7.39 -22.09 15.71
N ALA A 435 8.53 -21.53 15.32
CA ALA A 435 9.83 -21.93 15.79
C ALA A 435 10.42 -20.85 16.70
N ALA A 436 11.03 -21.29 17.81
CA ALA A 436 11.80 -20.48 18.72
C ALA A 436 13.29 -20.80 18.55
N PHE A 437 14.06 -19.83 18.07
CA PHE A 437 15.49 -19.93 17.81
C PHE A 437 16.32 -19.29 18.94
N PRO A 438 17.48 -19.85 19.30
CA PRO A 438 18.39 -19.20 20.24
C PRO A 438 19.01 -17.94 19.63
N CYS A 439 19.11 -16.87 20.42
CA CYS A 439 19.79 -15.63 20.05
C CYS A 439 20.63 -15.15 21.22
N ILE A 440 21.94 -15.33 21.10
CA ILE A 440 22.96 -14.95 22.09
C ILE A 440 23.66 -13.70 21.58
N LYS A 441 23.62 -12.63 22.39
CA LYS A 441 24.38 -11.40 22.19
C LYS A 441 25.20 -11.10 23.44
N GLU A 442 26.18 -10.21 23.33
CA GLU A 442 27.03 -9.79 24.46
C GLU A 442 26.22 -9.25 25.64
N LYS A 443 25.26 -8.35 25.37
CA LYS A 443 24.42 -7.71 26.40
C LYS A 443 23.26 -8.59 26.89
N TYR A 444 22.79 -9.59 26.11
CA TYR A 444 21.62 -10.39 26.48
C TYR A 444 21.50 -11.73 25.71
N GLU A 445 20.76 -12.67 26.31
CA GLU A 445 20.33 -13.93 25.68
C GLU A 445 18.80 -13.96 25.56
N CYS A 446 18.25 -14.40 24.43
CA CYS A 446 16.79 -14.55 24.26
C CYS A 446 16.41 -15.64 23.24
N LEU A 447 15.13 -16.00 23.21
CA LEU A 447 14.55 -16.82 22.13
C LEU A 447 13.82 -15.93 21.12
N LEU A 448 14.04 -16.18 19.83
CA LEU A 448 13.32 -15.52 18.73
C LEU A 448 12.21 -16.44 18.23
N TYR A 449 10.95 -16.04 18.46
CA TYR A 449 9.79 -16.73 17.93
C TYR A 449 9.39 -16.17 16.56
N VAL A 450 9.23 -17.07 15.59
CA VAL A 450 8.70 -16.80 14.25
C VAL A 450 7.60 -17.81 13.93
N GLN A 451 6.48 -17.35 13.39
CA GLN A 451 5.37 -18.22 13.01
C GLN A 451 5.79 -19.09 11.80
N LEU A 452 5.36 -20.35 11.82
CA LEU A 452 5.53 -21.31 10.72
C LEU A 452 4.20 -21.52 9.99
N PRO A 453 4.22 -21.99 8.74
CA PRO A 453 3.02 -22.21 7.95
C PRO A 453 2.30 -23.48 8.43
N PHE A 454 0.98 -23.47 8.35
CA PHE A 454 0.20 -24.69 8.40
C PHE A 454 0.21 -25.40 7.03
N MET A 455 -0.33 -26.61 6.98
CA MET A 455 -0.39 -27.39 5.74
C MET A 455 -1.18 -26.65 4.65
N GLU A 456 -2.24 -25.95 5.06
CA GLU A 456 -3.14 -25.18 4.21
C GLU A 456 -2.49 -23.90 3.64
N ASP A 457 -1.43 -23.40 4.28
CA ASP A 457 -0.70 -22.20 3.84
C ASP A 457 0.29 -22.52 2.71
N LEU A 458 0.66 -23.80 2.53
CA LEU A 458 1.66 -24.22 1.55
C LEU A 458 1.08 -24.25 0.14
N ARG A 459 1.71 -23.48 -0.76
CA ARG A 459 1.37 -23.46 -2.19
C ARG A 459 2.40 -24.25 -3.00
N GLN A 460 1.99 -25.41 -3.49
CA GLN A 460 2.86 -26.31 -4.25
C GLN A 460 2.79 -25.98 -5.75
N PHE A 461 3.61 -25.01 -6.17
CA PHE A 461 3.79 -24.70 -7.58
C PHE A 461 4.97 -25.48 -8.15
N THR A 462 4.75 -26.16 -9.28
CA THR A 462 5.82 -26.82 -10.02
C THR A 462 6.40 -25.86 -11.05
N PHE A 463 7.71 -25.62 -10.97
CA PHE A 463 8.44 -24.80 -11.94
C PHE A 463 9.44 -25.67 -12.72
N PRO A 464 9.67 -25.39 -14.02
CA PRO A 464 10.73 -26.04 -14.79
C PRO A 464 12.12 -25.75 -14.20
N MET A 465 12.98 -26.75 -14.14
CA MET A 465 14.37 -26.57 -13.71
C MET A 465 15.13 -25.74 -14.75
N LEU A 466 15.79 -24.66 -14.30
CA LEU A 466 16.56 -23.77 -15.18
C LEU A 466 17.96 -24.34 -15.51
N GLU A 467 18.57 -25.09 -14.59
CA GLU A 467 19.94 -25.61 -14.73
C GLU A 467 20.13 -26.56 -15.92
N ASN A 468 19.15 -27.42 -16.18
CA ASN A 468 19.23 -28.44 -17.23
C ASN A 468 18.62 -27.99 -18.58
N ASN A 469 18.26 -26.71 -18.70
CA ASN A 469 17.58 -26.22 -19.88
C ASN A 469 18.57 -25.68 -20.92
N LYS A 470 18.83 -26.47 -21.97
CA LYS A 470 19.70 -26.12 -23.11
C LYS A 470 19.34 -24.79 -23.80
N LYS A 471 18.11 -24.28 -23.62
CA LYS A 471 17.65 -23.02 -24.20
C LYS A 471 18.11 -21.78 -23.44
N PHE A 472 18.42 -21.92 -22.15
CA PHE A 472 18.73 -20.79 -21.26
C PHE A 472 20.11 -20.93 -20.60
N THR A 473 20.97 -21.82 -21.12
CA THR A 473 22.34 -21.95 -20.65
C THR A 473 23.13 -20.68 -21.02
N PRO A 474 23.64 -19.92 -20.02
CA PRO A 474 24.39 -18.70 -20.30
C PRO A 474 25.75 -19.02 -20.94
N SER A 475 26.25 -18.12 -21.78
CA SER A 475 27.62 -18.23 -22.29
C SER A 475 28.65 -17.85 -21.22
N GLU A 476 29.88 -18.30 -21.37
CA GLU A 476 30.99 -17.90 -20.48
C GLU A 476 31.18 -16.38 -20.42
N SER A 477 30.99 -15.69 -21.56
CA SER A 477 31.03 -14.23 -21.62
C SER A 477 29.91 -13.54 -20.84
N GLN A 478 28.74 -14.18 -20.74
CA GLN A 478 27.59 -13.71 -19.97
C GLN A 478 27.79 -13.96 -18.48
N LEU A 479 28.37 -15.12 -18.11
CA LEU A 479 28.75 -15.43 -16.73
C LEU A 479 29.79 -14.44 -16.22
N SER A 480 30.88 -14.23 -16.96
CA SER A 480 31.92 -13.28 -16.60
C SER A 480 31.40 -11.84 -16.47
N ALA A 481 30.44 -11.43 -17.31
CA ALA A 481 29.81 -10.11 -17.19
C ALA A 481 28.92 -10.00 -15.94
N ALA A 482 28.23 -11.09 -15.56
CA ALA A 482 27.45 -11.15 -14.34
C ALA A 482 28.35 -11.15 -13.09
N ASP A 483 29.46 -11.89 -13.11
CA ASP A 483 30.45 -11.91 -12.02
C ASP A 483 31.05 -10.52 -11.80
N ALA A 484 31.51 -9.87 -12.87
CA ALA A 484 32.01 -8.50 -12.81
C ALA A 484 30.95 -7.50 -12.30
N LEU A 485 29.67 -7.73 -12.63
CA LEU A 485 28.56 -6.92 -12.12
C LEU A 485 28.37 -7.13 -10.61
N ILE A 486 28.37 -8.39 -10.15
CA ILE A 486 28.26 -8.76 -8.72
C ILE A 486 29.38 -8.08 -7.94
N ASP A 487 30.63 -8.27 -8.36
CA ASP A 487 31.81 -7.67 -7.70
C ASP A 487 31.70 -6.14 -7.64
N SER A 488 31.25 -5.51 -8.72
CA SER A 488 31.08 -4.04 -8.77
C SER A 488 29.93 -3.51 -7.92
N MET A 489 28.93 -4.35 -7.60
CA MET A 489 27.72 -3.99 -6.85
C MET A 489 27.69 -4.55 -5.42
N MET A 490 28.77 -5.18 -4.95
CA MET A 490 28.88 -5.61 -3.56
C MET A 490 28.72 -4.41 -2.63
N LEU A 491 27.80 -4.54 -1.68
CA LEU A 491 27.51 -3.53 -0.63
C LEU A 491 28.19 -3.86 0.69
N VAL A 492 28.85 -5.02 0.79
CA VAL A 492 29.62 -5.43 1.94
C VAL A 492 31.09 -5.32 1.57
N GLU A 493 31.81 -4.45 2.26
CA GLU A 493 33.23 -4.23 2.08
C GLU A 493 33.97 -4.71 3.34
N LYS A 494 35.26 -5.00 3.20
CA LYS A 494 36.09 -5.37 4.34
C LYS A 494 36.90 -4.15 4.76
N ASP A 495 36.81 -3.79 6.03
CA ASP A 495 37.60 -2.71 6.61
C ASP A 495 39.07 -3.11 6.74
N GLU A 496 39.92 -2.17 7.15
CA GLU A 496 41.37 -2.37 7.36
C GLU A 496 41.66 -3.48 8.38
N ASP A 497 40.74 -3.70 9.33
CA ASP A 497 40.79 -4.78 10.34
C ASP A 497 40.28 -6.14 9.82
N GLY A 498 39.83 -6.21 8.57
CA GLY A 498 39.28 -7.43 7.95
C GLY A 498 37.83 -7.74 8.30
N GLU A 499 37.19 -6.91 9.12
CA GLU A 499 35.76 -6.99 9.47
C GLU A 499 34.87 -6.58 8.29
N SER A 500 33.74 -7.26 8.14
CA SER A 500 32.80 -6.99 7.03
C SER A 500 31.83 -5.87 7.39
N VAL A 501 31.97 -4.72 6.74
CA VAL A 501 31.11 -3.55 6.94
C VAL A 501 30.12 -3.39 5.79
N ASP A 502 28.85 -3.32 6.17
CA ASP A 502 27.77 -2.98 5.25
C ASP A 502 27.77 -1.48 4.97
N VAL A 503 28.08 -1.12 3.72
CA VAL A 503 28.11 0.25 3.19
C VAL A 503 26.70 0.85 3.16
N PHE A 504 25.66 0.02 3.04
CA PHE A 504 24.28 0.48 2.91
C PHE A 504 23.33 -0.22 3.89
N LYS A 505 23.34 0.25 5.14
CA LYS A 505 22.55 -0.28 6.26
C LYS A 505 21.06 0.04 6.15
N VAL A 506 20.33 -0.68 5.30
CA VAL A 506 18.88 -0.48 5.06
C VAL A 506 18.05 -0.61 6.33
N ASN A 507 18.45 -1.45 7.27
CA ASN A 507 17.72 -1.66 8.54
C ASN A 507 17.68 -0.41 9.43
N HIS A 508 18.54 0.58 9.20
CA HIS A 508 18.54 1.86 9.91
C HIS A 508 17.76 2.95 9.18
N ILE A 509 17.29 2.67 7.96
CA ILE A 509 16.50 3.62 7.18
C ILE A 509 15.04 3.51 7.61
N PRO A 510 14.44 4.59 8.13
CA PRO A 510 13.02 4.60 8.49
C PRO A 510 12.14 4.52 7.25
N ASN A 511 10.90 4.03 7.40
CA ASN A 511 9.97 3.94 6.27
C ASN A 511 9.70 5.34 5.68
N PRO A 512 10.05 5.58 4.38
CA PRO A 512 9.94 6.90 3.76
C PRO A 512 8.50 7.40 3.62
N GLN A 513 7.51 6.51 3.68
CA GLN A 513 6.10 6.85 3.60
C GLN A 513 5.68 7.85 4.70
N PHE A 514 6.19 7.71 5.92
CA PHE A 514 5.84 8.60 7.02
C PHE A 514 6.37 10.01 6.79
N GLN A 515 7.65 10.13 6.43
CA GLN A 515 8.26 11.44 6.18
C GLN A 515 7.62 12.14 4.98
N ARG A 516 7.30 11.39 3.92
CA ARG A 516 6.55 11.92 2.79
C ARG A 516 5.14 12.38 3.18
N LEU A 517 4.44 11.60 4.01
CA LEU A 517 3.12 11.97 4.52
C LEU A 517 3.19 13.26 5.35
N PHE A 518 4.14 13.36 6.27
CA PHE A 518 4.31 14.53 7.13
C PHE A 518 4.70 15.78 6.32
N GLN A 519 5.55 15.63 5.30
CA GLN A 519 5.86 16.71 4.37
C GLN A 519 4.60 17.26 3.68
N CYS A 520 3.75 16.37 3.15
CA CYS A 520 2.52 16.77 2.47
C CYS A 520 1.51 17.41 3.45
N LEU A 521 1.37 16.85 4.65
CA LEU A 521 0.46 17.39 5.68
C LEU A 521 0.90 18.77 6.15
N HIS A 522 2.20 18.93 6.43
CA HIS A 522 2.79 20.21 6.81
C HIS A 522 2.57 21.26 5.73
N HIS A 523 2.93 20.94 4.48
CA HIS A 523 2.77 21.87 3.36
C HIS A 523 1.32 22.26 3.13
N ARG A 524 0.36 21.33 3.23
CA ARG A 524 -1.07 21.67 3.11
C ARG A 524 -1.57 22.47 4.31
N GLY A 525 -0.98 22.28 5.49
CA GLY A 525 -1.32 23.02 6.71
C GLY A 525 -0.89 24.48 6.65
N VAL A 526 0.33 24.75 6.16
CA VAL A 526 0.90 26.11 6.03
C VAL A 526 0.43 26.79 4.75
N ASN A 527 0.36 26.05 3.64
CA ASN A 527 -0.05 26.54 2.32
C ASN A 527 -1.29 25.77 1.81
N PRO A 528 -2.52 26.19 2.20
CA PRO A 528 -3.75 25.50 1.85
C PRO A 528 -4.05 25.44 0.36
N ASP A 529 -3.64 26.45 -0.42
CA ASP A 529 -3.98 26.58 -1.84
C ASP A 529 -2.94 25.96 -2.79
N ASP A 530 -1.71 25.74 -2.34
CA ASP A 530 -0.62 25.27 -3.19
C ASP A 530 -0.78 23.78 -3.56
N PRO A 531 -0.27 23.31 -4.71
CA PRO A 531 -0.26 21.88 -5.04
C PRO A 531 0.60 21.07 -4.06
N LEU A 532 0.51 19.73 -4.12
CA LEU A 532 1.36 18.88 -3.30
C LEU A 532 2.85 19.13 -3.62
N PRO A 533 3.73 19.25 -2.61
CA PRO A 533 5.14 19.53 -2.83
C PRO A 533 5.82 18.34 -3.51
N PRO A 534 6.91 18.54 -4.28
CA PRO A 534 7.71 17.43 -4.79
C PRO A 534 8.37 16.65 -3.64
N VAL A 535 8.76 15.39 -3.91
CA VAL A 535 9.49 14.57 -2.93
C VAL A 535 10.85 15.20 -2.65
N GLU A 536 11.20 15.35 -1.37
CA GLU A 536 12.45 15.97 -0.95
C GLU A 536 13.68 15.24 -1.52
N PRO A 537 14.71 15.98 -1.99
CA PRO A 537 15.90 15.37 -2.60
C PRO A 537 16.65 14.42 -1.68
N TRP A 538 16.72 14.72 -0.37
CA TRP A 538 17.42 13.88 0.60
C TRP A 538 16.74 12.52 0.77
N LEU A 539 15.40 12.46 0.72
CA LEU A 539 14.64 11.21 0.86
C LEU A 539 14.90 10.29 -0.33
N LYS A 540 14.97 10.85 -1.55
CA LYS A 540 15.37 10.08 -2.74
C LYS A 540 16.80 9.58 -2.60
N ARG A 541 17.72 10.46 -2.22
CA ARG A 541 19.14 10.13 -2.05
C ARG A 541 19.36 9.02 -1.02
N ALA A 542 18.60 9.01 0.07
CA ALA A 542 18.69 8.00 1.12
C ALA A 542 18.23 6.60 0.64
N LEU A 543 17.27 6.55 -0.29
CA LEU A 543 16.76 5.29 -0.87
C LEU A 543 17.57 4.84 -2.10
N GLU A 544 18.29 5.78 -2.73
CA GLU A 544 19.15 5.52 -3.86
C GLU A 544 20.45 4.83 -3.42
N ARG A 545 20.99 4.07 -4.37
CA ARG A 545 22.29 3.40 -4.26
C ARG A 545 23.41 4.41 -3.94
N PRO A 546 24.38 4.06 -3.08
CA PRO A 546 25.53 4.92 -2.80
C PRO A 546 26.29 5.32 -4.08
N GLN A 547 26.72 6.59 -4.15
CA GLN A 547 27.33 7.17 -5.35
C GLN A 547 28.62 6.45 -5.76
N ALA A 548 29.44 6.03 -4.79
CA ALA A 548 30.67 5.27 -5.05
C ALA A 548 30.37 3.95 -5.81
N VAL A 549 29.35 3.22 -5.37
CA VAL A 549 28.92 1.96 -6.01
C VAL A 549 28.32 2.25 -7.39
N SER A 550 27.58 3.35 -7.55
CA SER A 550 27.05 3.81 -8.84
C SER A 550 28.15 4.06 -9.87
N ALA A 551 29.22 4.75 -9.49
CA ALA A 551 30.38 4.98 -10.35
C ALA A 551 31.08 3.67 -10.71
N ARG A 552 31.32 2.79 -9.72
CA ARG A 552 31.98 1.49 -9.90
C ARG A 552 31.25 0.56 -10.88
N CYS A 553 29.92 0.51 -10.80
CA CYS A 553 29.13 -0.43 -11.60
C CYS A 553 28.81 0.04 -13.03
N GLN A 554 29.14 1.29 -13.39
CA GLN A 554 28.69 1.86 -14.66
C GLN A 554 29.26 1.12 -15.87
N ALA A 555 30.53 0.71 -15.84
CA ALA A 555 31.14 -0.04 -16.94
C ALA A 555 30.61 -1.48 -17.04
N PRO A 556 30.55 -2.27 -15.94
CA PRO A 556 29.91 -3.60 -15.96
C PRO A 556 28.45 -3.59 -16.43
N LEU A 557 27.65 -2.58 -16.05
CA LEU A 557 26.27 -2.46 -16.50
C LEU A 557 26.15 -2.28 -18.03
N GLN A 558 27.04 -1.49 -18.63
CA GLN A 558 27.05 -1.34 -20.10
C GLN A 558 27.46 -2.65 -20.80
N ASP A 559 28.38 -3.40 -20.21
CA ASP A 559 28.79 -4.71 -20.73
C ASP A 559 27.65 -5.74 -20.65
N VAL A 560 26.96 -5.83 -19.51
CA VAL A 560 25.74 -6.66 -19.35
C VAL A 560 24.67 -6.25 -20.36
N LYS A 561 24.40 -4.95 -20.51
CA LYS A 561 23.41 -4.46 -21.49
C LYS A 561 23.74 -4.88 -22.92
N THR A 562 25.02 -4.95 -23.26
CA THR A 562 25.48 -5.35 -24.60
C THR A 562 25.41 -6.87 -24.80
N LYS A 563 25.75 -7.66 -23.78
CA LYS A 563 25.81 -9.13 -23.84
C LYS A 563 24.47 -9.84 -23.63
N PHE A 564 23.48 -9.17 -23.02
CA PHE A 564 22.13 -9.70 -22.79
C PHE A 564 21.10 -8.94 -23.64
N PRO A 565 20.80 -9.41 -24.86
CA PRO A 565 19.85 -8.73 -25.74
C PRO A 565 18.41 -8.93 -25.25
N LEU A 566 17.78 -7.84 -24.78
CA LEU A 566 16.39 -7.83 -24.35
C LEU A 566 15.52 -7.17 -25.42
N LYS A 567 14.41 -7.83 -25.80
CA LYS A 567 13.39 -7.27 -26.69
C LYS A 567 12.13 -6.97 -25.87
N VAL A 568 11.70 -5.72 -25.89
CA VAL A 568 10.43 -5.33 -25.25
C VAL A 568 9.28 -5.93 -26.05
N VAL A 569 8.58 -6.88 -25.45
CA VAL A 569 7.32 -7.38 -26.01
C VAL A 569 6.25 -6.37 -25.62
N VAL A 570 5.81 -5.56 -26.59
CA VAL A 570 4.70 -4.63 -26.39
C VAL A 570 3.43 -5.46 -26.19
N LYS A 571 3.02 -5.64 -24.93
CA LYS A 571 1.66 -6.08 -24.62
C LYS A 571 0.71 -5.04 -25.23
N LYS A 572 -0.43 -5.48 -25.79
CA LYS A 572 -1.49 -4.62 -26.36
C LYS A 572 -1.65 -3.40 -25.43
N LYS A 573 -1.39 -2.19 -25.95
CA LYS A 573 -1.38 -0.95 -25.14
C LYS A 573 -2.61 -0.94 -24.25
N GLU A 574 -2.41 -0.78 -22.93
CA GLU A 574 -3.48 -0.35 -22.04
C GLU A 574 -4.14 0.87 -22.68
N GLN A 575 -5.48 0.92 -22.68
CA GLN A 575 -6.22 2.05 -23.23
C GLN A 575 -5.66 3.31 -22.58
N LYS A 576 -5.05 4.19 -23.40
CA LYS A 576 -4.55 5.48 -22.92
C LYS A 576 -5.71 6.18 -22.22
N THR A 577 -5.55 6.45 -20.93
CA THR A 577 -6.43 7.34 -20.19
C THR A 577 -6.43 8.70 -20.89
N SER A 578 -7.54 9.45 -20.84
CA SER A 578 -7.66 10.78 -21.45
C SER A 578 -6.50 11.73 -21.08
N ALA A 579 -5.89 11.56 -19.90
CA ALA A 579 -4.70 12.29 -19.46
C ALA A 579 -3.45 12.13 -20.36
N ASP A 580 -3.28 10.99 -21.03
CA ASP A 580 -2.16 10.74 -21.97
C ASP A 580 -2.47 11.24 -23.41
N VAL A 581 -3.74 11.52 -23.70
CA VAL A 581 -4.20 12.06 -24.99
C VAL A 581 -4.26 13.59 -24.93
N PHE A 582 -4.64 14.14 -23.78
CA PHE A 582 -4.73 15.58 -23.50
C PHE A 582 -3.57 16.08 -22.62
N GLY A 583 -2.43 15.38 -22.62
CA GLY A 583 -1.27 15.69 -21.79
C GLY A 583 -0.91 17.18 -21.81
N SER A 584 -0.83 17.73 -20.58
CA SER A 584 -0.43 19.08 -20.20
C SER A 584 0.67 19.68 -21.09
N SER A 585 0.25 20.49 -22.06
CA SER A 585 1.07 21.54 -22.66
C SER A 585 0.17 22.77 -22.73
N ALA A 586 0.52 23.77 -21.94
CA ALA A 586 -0.14 25.06 -21.87
C ALA A 586 0.25 25.91 -23.10
N ASP A 587 -0.04 25.41 -24.30
CA ASP A 587 0.08 26.16 -25.55
C ASP A 587 -1.10 25.76 -26.45
N GLU A 588 -2.22 26.50 -26.34
CA GLU A 588 -3.29 26.46 -27.33
C GLU A 588 -2.84 27.21 -28.59
N PRO A 589 -2.85 26.59 -29.79
CA PRO A 589 -2.95 27.34 -31.02
C PRO A 589 -4.44 27.62 -31.28
N ASP A 590 -4.78 28.90 -31.25
CA ASP A 590 -6.08 29.50 -31.48
C ASP A 590 -6.79 28.93 -32.73
N ALA A 591 -7.78 28.05 -32.51
CA ALA A 591 -8.60 27.49 -33.57
C ALA A 591 -9.83 28.40 -33.81
N LYS A 592 -9.80 29.09 -34.95
CA LYS A 592 -10.87 29.94 -35.48
C LYS A 592 -12.27 29.37 -35.24
N ARG A 593 -13.08 30.17 -34.53
CA ARG A 593 -14.53 30.01 -34.32
C ARG A 593 -15.24 29.55 -35.60
N VAL A 594 -15.77 28.33 -35.57
CA VAL A 594 -16.88 27.92 -36.45
C VAL A 594 -18.17 28.25 -35.70
N LYS A 595 -19.05 29.00 -36.36
CA LYS A 595 -20.39 29.34 -35.86
C LYS A 595 -21.20 28.05 -35.70
N VAL A 596 -21.77 27.86 -34.52
CA VAL A 596 -22.77 26.83 -34.24
C VAL A 596 -24.13 27.43 -34.62
N ASP A 597 -24.80 26.84 -35.58
CA ASP A 597 -26.23 27.08 -35.80
C ASP A 597 -27.01 26.36 -34.68
N GLU A 598 -27.83 27.14 -33.99
CA GLU A 598 -28.71 26.74 -32.90
C GLU A 598 -29.90 25.94 -33.48
N GLU A 599 -29.84 24.61 -33.48
CA GLU A 599 -31.00 23.69 -33.49
C GLU A 599 -30.56 22.20 -33.47
N MET A 600 -29.76 21.80 -32.48
CA MET A 600 -29.57 20.37 -32.16
C MET A 600 -29.92 20.12 -30.70
N GLU A 601 -31.04 19.45 -30.46
CA GLU A 601 -31.35 18.81 -29.18
C GLU A 601 -30.24 17.80 -28.84
N PHE A 602 -29.34 18.18 -27.95
CA PHE A 602 -28.34 17.29 -27.38
C PHE A 602 -29.03 16.28 -26.45
N ASN A 603 -29.20 15.05 -26.93
CA ASN A 603 -29.77 13.96 -26.14
C ASN A 603 -28.64 13.24 -25.37
N LEU A 604 -28.64 13.34 -24.04
CA LEU A 604 -27.64 12.75 -23.13
C LEU A 604 -27.45 11.22 -23.32
N ALA A 605 -28.42 10.56 -23.95
CA ALA A 605 -28.40 9.13 -24.26
C ALA A 605 -27.49 8.73 -25.44
N GLU A 606 -26.99 9.66 -26.26
CA GLU A 606 -26.07 9.35 -27.38
C GLU A 606 -24.60 9.31 -26.94
N ILE A 607 -24.23 9.98 -25.85
CA ILE A 607 -22.85 9.96 -25.32
C ILE A 607 -22.59 8.70 -24.48
N ALA A 608 -23.63 8.20 -23.80
CA ALA A 608 -23.54 6.99 -22.97
C ALA A 608 -23.50 5.67 -23.77
N ALA A 609 -24.08 5.65 -24.97
CA ALA A 609 -23.99 4.52 -25.88
C ALA A 609 -22.75 4.71 -26.76
N GLY A 610 -21.59 4.19 -26.32
CA GLY A 610 -20.33 4.29 -27.05
C GLY A 610 -20.47 3.93 -28.54
N ASN A 611 -19.54 4.43 -29.38
CA ASN A 611 -19.55 4.29 -30.84
C ASN A 611 -20.11 2.94 -31.30
N ILE A 612 -21.32 2.97 -31.87
CA ILE A 612 -22.02 1.79 -32.37
C ILE A 612 -21.30 1.38 -33.66
N THR A 613 -20.70 0.18 -33.66
CA THR A 613 -19.92 -0.35 -34.80
C THR A 613 -20.66 -1.45 -35.57
N SER A 614 -21.77 -1.98 -35.03
CA SER A 614 -22.60 -3.01 -35.66
C SER A 614 -24.04 -3.02 -35.13
N VAL A 615 -24.98 -3.58 -35.90
CA VAL A 615 -26.41 -3.68 -35.52
C VAL A 615 -26.61 -4.78 -34.46
N GLY A 616 -27.04 -4.40 -33.25
CA GLY A 616 -27.21 -5.30 -32.10
C GLY A 616 -28.53 -6.10 -32.09
N SER A 617 -28.74 -6.93 -31.06
CA SER A 617 -30.01 -7.70 -30.85
C SER A 617 -31.07 -6.92 -30.10
N VAL A 618 -30.63 -5.98 -29.28
CA VAL A 618 -31.47 -5.37 -28.25
C VAL A 618 -32.36 -4.29 -28.86
N ASN A 619 -31.82 -3.44 -29.73
CA ASN A 619 -32.61 -2.43 -30.46
C ASN A 619 -32.08 -2.19 -31.89
N PRO A 620 -32.31 -3.15 -32.81
CA PRO A 620 -31.71 -3.15 -34.15
C PRO A 620 -32.06 -1.93 -35.01
N VAL A 621 -33.26 -1.35 -34.83
CA VAL A 621 -33.70 -0.15 -35.56
C VAL A 621 -32.86 1.07 -35.18
N ARG A 622 -32.66 1.29 -33.87
CA ARG A 622 -31.86 2.41 -33.37
C ARG A 622 -30.41 2.29 -33.83
N ASP A 623 -29.85 1.09 -33.72
CA ASP A 623 -28.45 0.82 -34.09
C ASP A 623 -28.22 1.06 -35.58
N PHE A 624 -29.15 0.60 -36.44
CA PHE A 624 -29.08 0.83 -37.88
C PHE A 624 -29.19 2.31 -38.24
N CYS A 625 -30.16 3.04 -37.69
CA CYS A 625 -30.29 4.48 -37.95
C CYS A 625 -29.07 5.27 -37.45
N ALA A 626 -28.47 4.89 -36.31
CA ALA A 626 -27.25 5.49 -35.81
C ALA A 626 -26.06 5.23 -36.74
N LEU A 627 -25.89 4.01 -37.24
CA LEU A 627 -24.82 3.65 -38.19
C LEU A 627 -24.92 4.43 -39.51
N VAL A 628 -26.13 4.60 -40.05
CA VAL A 628 -26.35 5.37 -41.28
C VAL A 628 -26.05 6.87 -41.06
N ARG A 629 -26.43 7.43 -39.90
CA ARG A 629 -26.16 8.84 -39.56
C ARG A 629 -24.67 9.12 -39.33
N GLN A 630 -23.97 8.22 -38.64
CA GLN A 630 -22.56 8.40 -38.30
C GLN A 630 -21.61 8.16 -39.49
N LYS A 631 -22.07 7.49 -40.55
CA LYS A 631 -21.27 7.11 -41.74
C LYS A 631 -19.99 6.32 -41.41
N THR A 632 -19.95 5.66 -40.27
CA THR A 632 -18.81 4.85 -39.81
C THR A 632 -18.61 3.60 -40.67
N VAL A 633 -19.68 3.11 -41.31
CA VAL A 633 -19.73 1.94 -42.19
C VAL A 633 -20.47 2.32 -43.48
N SER A 634 -20.17 1.70 -44.63
CA SER A 634 -20.89 1.99 -45.87
C SER A 634 -22.37 1.58 -45.77
N PHE A 635 -23.25 2.31 -46.46
CA PHE A 635 -24.69 2.07 -46.41
C PHE A 635 -25.04 0.61 -46.77
N ASP A 636 -24.39 0.05 -47.79
CA ASP A 636 -24.60 -1.34 -48.22
C ASP A 636 -24.25 -2.35 -47.12
N GLN A 637 -23.15 -2.12 -46.39
CA GLN A 637 -22.72 -2.97 -45.29
C GLN A 637 -23.67 -2.87 -44.09
N ALA A 638 -24.17 -1.67 -43.78
CA ALA A 638 -25.19 -1.49 -42.74
C ALA A 638 -26.50 -2.23 -43.10
N CYS A 639 -26.92 -2.17 -44.37
CA CYS A 639 -28.12 -2.86 -44.86
C CYS A 639 -27.98 -4.38 -44.81
N GLN A 640 -26.79 -4.92 -45.13
CA GLN A 640 -26.50 -6.35 -45.02
C GLN A 640 -26.55 -6.83 -43.56
N GLN A 641 -25.99 -6.04 -42.62
CA GLN A 641 -26.05 -6.37 -41.19
C GLN A 641 -27.50 -6.38 -40.69
N LEU A 642 -28.30 -5.39 -41.06
CA LEU A 642 -29.71 -5.35 -40.69
C LEU A 642 -30.50 -6.51 -41.31
N THR A 643 -30.26 -6.82 -42.58
CA THR A 643 -30.88 -7.94 -43.30
C THR A 643 -30.60 -9.27 -42.62
N HIS A 644 -29.33 -9.55 -42.29
CA HIS A 644 -28.96 -10.75 -41.56
C HIS A 644 -29.64 -10.84 -40.20
N ARG A 645 -29.80 -9.69 -39.52
CA ARG A 645 -30.48 -9.64 -38.23
C ARG A 645 -31.98 -9.88 -38.34
N ILE A 646 -32.63 -9.35 -39.37
CA ILE A 646 -34.04 -9.64 -39.67
C ILE A 646 -34.21 -11.15 -39.92
N GLU A 647 -33.34 -11.78 -40.71
CA GLU A 647 -33.40 -13.23 -40.95
C GLU A 647 -33.26 -14.06 -39.67
N GLN A 648 -32.37 -13.66 -38.75
CA GLN A 648 -32.24 -14.31 -37.44
C GLN A 648 -33.51 -14.15 -36.58
N LEU A 649 -34.12 -12.96 -36.58
CA LEU A 649 -35.36 -12.69 -35.84
C LEU A 649 -36.54 -13.49 -36.41
N LEU A 650 -36.63 -13.62 -37.73
CA LEU A 650 -37.64 -14.44 -38.40
C LEU A 650 -37.49 -15.95 -38.14
N GLY A 651 -36.30 -16.40 -37.75
CA GLY A 651 -36.05 -17.78 -37.34
C GLY A 651 -36.78 -18.19 -36.05
N ASN A 652 -37.10 -17.24 -35.17
CA ASN A 652 -37.61 -17.54 -33.82
C ASN A 652 -39.15 -17.64 -33.69
N ARG A 653 -39.90 -17.63 -34.80
CA ARG A 653 -41.35 -17.93 -34.92
C ARG A 653 -42.25 -17.41 -33.78
N SER A 654 -42.01 -16.21 -33.28
CA SER A 654 -42.83 -15.56 -32.24
C SER A 654 -43.42 -14.24 -32.76
N PRO A 655 -44.65 -13.88 -32.33
CA PRO A 655 -45.31 -12.66 -32.79
C PRO A 655 -44.57 -11.38 -32.37
N GLU A 656 -43.89 -11.39 -31.22
CA GLU A 656 -43.08 -10.25 -30.77
C GLU A 656 -41.87 -9.99 -31.68
N TYR A 657 -41.24 -11.05 -32.19
CA TYR A 657 -40.13 -10.93 -33.13
C TYR A 657 -40.60 -10.57 -34.55
N TYR A 658 -41.83 -10.96 -34.93
CA TYR A 658 -42.46 -10.51 -36.16
C TYR A 658 -42.70 -9.00 -36.18
N MET A 659 -43.24 -8.43 -35.10
CA MET A 659 -43.43 -6.98 -34.98
C MET A 659 -42.10 -6.21 -35.02
N LYS A 660 -41.06 -6.72 -34.34
CA LYS A 660 -39.71 -6.12 -34.39
C LYS A 660 -39.09 -6.21 -35.79
N SER A 661 -39.27 -7.32 -36.50
CA SER A 661 -38.80 -7.49 -37.87
C SER A 661 -39.51 -6.53 -38.84
N ILE A 662 -40.82 -6.32 -38.69
CA ILE A 662 -41.58 -5.34 -39.48
C ILE A 662 -41.03 -3.92 -39.24
N ALA A 663 -40.80 -3.53 -37.99
CA ALA A 663 -40.21 -2.23 -37.66
C ALA A 663 -38.79 -2.05 -38.26
N CYS A 664 -37.98 -3.11 -38.31
CA CYS A 664 -36.69 -3.09 -39.00
C CYS A 664 -36.84 -2.90 -40.51
N ILE A 665 -37.82 -3.56 -41.14
CA ILE A 665 -38.08 -3.43 -42.58
C ILE A 665 -38.60 -2.03 -42.91
N GLN A 666 -39.47 -1.45 -42.07
CA GLN A 666 -39.92 -0.05 -42.18
C GLN A 666 -38.73 0.92 -42.13
N ALA A 667 -37.89 0.80 -41.10
CA ALA A 667 -36.71 1.65 -40.95
C ALA A 667 -35.72 1.47 -42.12
N PHE A 668 -35.59 0.26 -42.64
CA PHE A 668 -34.79 0.01 -43.85
C PHE A 668 -35.38 0.74 -45.06
N ARG A 669 -36.70 0.67 -45.27
CA ARG A 669 -37.40 1.38 -46.35
C ARG A 669 -37.17 2.89 -46.28
N ASP A 670 -37.38 3.49 -45.11
CA ASP A 670 -37.28 4.94 -44.91
C ASP A 670 -35.87 5.47 -45.13
N GLN A 671 -34.85 4.72 -44.68
CA GLN A 671 -33.45 5.07 -44.90
C GLN A 671 -33.01 4.85 -46.35
N SER A 672 -33.56 3.84 -47.04
CA SER A 672 -33.34 3.63 -48.48
C SER A 672 -33.94 4.73 -49.34
N VAL A 673 -35.13 5.24 -48.98
CA VAL A 673 -35.74 6.41 -49.65
C VAL A 673 -34.88 7.66 -49.40
N SER A 674 -34.51 7.91 -48.13
CA SER A 674 -33.70 9.08 -47.75
C SER A 674 -32.30 9.07 -48.39
N SER A 675 -31.73 7.89 -48.61
CA SER A 675 -30.40 7.73 -49.23
C SER A 675 -30.43 7.63 -50.75
N GLY A 676 -31.63 7.66 -51.37
CA GLY A 676 -31.81 7.57 -52.82
C GLY A 676 -31.41 6.22 -53.44
N ASN A 677 -31.29 5.15 -52.64
CA ASN A 677 -30.85 3.82 -53.08
C ASN A 677 -31.95 2.77 -52.82
N ALA A 678 -32.82 2.60 -53.82
CA ALA A 678 -33.98 1.72 -53.77
C ALA A 678 -33.68 0.25 -54.12
N GLU A 679 -32.54 -0.05 -54.77
CA GLU A 679 -32.24 -1.39 -55.31
C GLU A 679 -32.04 -2.44 -54.21
N LEU A 680 -31.34 -2.07 -53.13
CA LEU A 680 -31.06 -2.98 -52.01
C LEU A 680 -32.33 -3.39 -51.25
N PHE A 681 -33.22 -2.44 -51.00
CA PHE A 681 -34.49 -2.72 -50.34
C PHE A 681 -35.41 -3.58 -51.24
N ASN A 682 -35.56 -3.19 -52.51
CA ASN A 682 -36.45 -3.88 -53.44
C ASN A 682 -35.98 -5.32 -53.74
N SER A 683 -34.67 -5.53 -53.87
CA SER A 683 -34.10 -6.88 -54.05
C SER A 683 -34.30 -7.77 -52.81
N TYR A 684 -34.12 -7.22 -51.60
CA TYR A 684 -34.38 -7.94 -50.36
C TYR A 684 -35.85 -8.32 -50.22
N MET A 685 -36.78 -7.39 -50.45
CA MET A 685 -38.22 -7.66 -50.37
C MET A 685 -38.67 -8.75 -51.36
N GLN A 686 -38.13 -8.77 -52.58
CA GLN A 686 -38.39 -9.85 -53.54
C GLN A 686 -37.82 -11.20 -53.10
N SER A 687 -36.62 -11.21 -52.51
CA SER A 687 -36.02 -12.41 -51.91
C SER A 687 -36.87 -12.94 -50.76
N LEU A 688 -37.33 -12.03 -49.88
CA LEU A 688 -38.19 -12.35 -48.76
C LEU A 688 -39.50 -12.99 -49.23
N LYS A 689 -40.19 -12.40 -50.23
CA LYS A 689 -41.41 -12.96 -50.85
C LYS A 689 -41.22 -14.38 -51.37
N ARG A 690 -40.09 -14.67 -52.04
CA ARG A 690 -39.77 -16.01 -52.55
C ARG A 690 -39.54 -17.01 -51.42
N SER A 691 -39.01 -16.57 -50.28
CA SER A 691 -38.70 -17.43 -49.14
C SER A 691 -39.89 -17.75 -48.23
N VAL A 692 -41.03 -17.06 -48.37
CA VAL A 692 -42.23 -17.23 -47.52
C VAL A 692 -42.83 -18.64 -47.58
N PRO A 693 -43.06 -19.25 -48.77
CA PRO A 693 -43.67 -20.58 -48.87
C PRO A 693 -42.76 -21.66 -48.29
N ASP A 694 -41.46 -21.58 -48.55
CA ASP A 694 -40.47 -22.58 -48.12
C ASP A 694 -40.23 -22.56 -46.60
N ARG A 695 -40.44 -21.41 -45.96
CA ARG A 695 -40.18 -21.21 -44.51
C ARG A 695 -41.45 -21.23 -43.65
N ASN A 696 -42.61 -21.44 -44.26
CA ASN A 696 -43.94 -21.40 -43.62
C ASN A 696 -44.20 -20.09 -42.86
N LEU A 697 -43.85 -18.95 -43.46
CA LEU A 697 -43.97 -17.60 -42.87
C LEU A 697 -45.25 -16.86 -43.30
N GLN A 698 -46.34 -17.60 -43.57
CA GLN A 698 -47.59 -17.02 -44.10
C GLN A 698 -48.20 -15.98 -43.14
N GLU A 699 -48.24 -16.29 -41.84
CA GLU A 699 -48.76 -15.35 -40.81
C GLU A 699 -47.96 -14.04 -40.74
N PHE A 700 -46.64 -14.11 -40.89
CA PHE A 700 -45.79 -12.92 -40.94
C PHE A 700 -46.03 -12.10 -42.21
N TRP A 701 -46.22 -12.77 -43.35
CA TRP A 701 -46.49 -12.11 -44.62
C TRP A 701 -47.87 -11.41 -44.62
N ASP A 702 -48.88 -12.03 -44.01
CA ASP A 702 -50.21 -11.43 -43.84
C ASP A 702 -50.15 -10.17 -42.96
N LEU A 703 -49.36 -10.18 -41.88
CA LEU A 703 -49.11 -9.01 -41.03
C LEU A 703 -48.37 -7.90 -41.81
N LEU A 704 -47.45 -8.25 -42.70
CA LEU A 704 -46.72 -7.30 -43.55
C LEU A 704 -47.64 -6.67 -44.61
N ILE A 705 -48.60 -7.43 -45.15
CA ILE A 705 -49.65 -6.92 -46.04
C ILE A 705 -50.57 -5.94 -45.28
N GLN A 706 -50.94 -6.26 -44.04
CA GLN A 706 -51.77 -5.39 -43.20
C GLN A 706 -51.13 -4.02 -42.95
N ASP A 707 -49.80 -3.98 -42.87
CA ASP A 707 -49.00 -2.77 -42.66
C ASP A 707 -48.62 -2.04 -43.97
N ALA A 708 -49.11 -2.54 -45.12
CA ALA A 708 -48.98 -1.95 -46.46
C ALA A 708 -47.55 -1.62 -46.92
N LEU A 709 -46.56 -2.44 -46.54
CA LEU A 709 -45.16 -2.23 -46.93
C LEU A 709 -44.89 -2.70 -48.36
N THR A 710 -44.99 -1.78 -49.32
CA THR A 710 -44.73 -2.02 -50.74
C THR A 710 -43.27 -1.74 -51.14
N LEU A 711 -42.89 -2.22 -52.33
CA LEU A 711 -41.63 -1.85 -52.99
C LEU A 711 -41.54 -0.33 -53.21
N ILE A 712 -40.32 0.21 -53.24
CA ILE A 712 -40.07 1.64 -53.49
C ILE A 712 -40.21 1.91 -54.99
N SER A 713 -41.11 2.83 -55.36
CA SER A 713 -41.45 3.10 -56.76
C SER A 713 -40.60 4.21 -57.39
N LYS A 714 -40.64 4.31 -58.73
CA LYS A 714 -40.02 5.41 -59.51
C LYS A 714 -40.48 6.81 -59.10
N ASP A 715 -41.69 6.96 -58.56
CA ASP A 715 -42.22 8.25 -58.12
C ASP A 715 -41.59 8.72 -56.80
N GLU A 716 -41.01 7.80 -56.01
CA GLU A 716 -40.42 8.10 -54.69
C GLU A 716 -38.89 8.26 -54.77
N VAL A 717 -38.22 7.50 -55.65
CA VAL A 717 -36.77 7.56 -55.86
C VAL A 717 -36.47 7.39 -57.34
N ASP A 718 -35.80 8.39 -57.95
CA ASP A 718 -35.45 8.40 -59.38
C ASP A 718 -34.61 7.19 -59.83
N GLY A 719 -33.87 6.57 -58.89
CA GLY A 719 -33.06 5.36 -59.10
C GLY A 719 -33.84 4.03 -59.08
N SER A 720 -35.15 4.02 -58.84
CA SER A 720 -35.93 2.77 -58.84
C SER A 720 -36.28 2.31 -60.26
N THR A 721 -36.28 0.99 -60.50
CA THR A 721 -36.71 0.40 -61.78
C THR A 721 -38.20 0.05 -61.83
N ILE A 722 -38.91 0.17 -60.71
CA ILE A 722 -40.25 -0.40 -60.48
C ILE A 722 -41.35 0.67 -60.64
N SER A 723 -42.42 0.36 -61.37
CA SER A 723 -43.56 1.27 -61.53
C SER A 723 -44.45 1.28 -60.28
N LYS A 724 -45.20 2.36 -60.07
CA LYS A 724 -46.16 2.48 -58.95
C LYS A 724 -47.27 1.43 -58.98
N GLN A 725 -47.64 0.95 -60.17
CA GLN A 725 -48.62 -0.11 -60.33
C GLN A 725 -48.01 -1.47 -59.93
N ASP A 726 -46.77 -1.75 -60.30
CA ASP A 726 -46.08 -2.99 -59.94
C ASP A 726 -45.76 -3.07 -58.44
N ALA A 727 -45.42 -1.94 -57.81
CA ALA A 727 -45.18 -1.87 -56.36
C ALA A 727 -46.43 -2.20 -55.54
N ASN A 728 -47.61 -1.76 -56.00
CA ASN A 728 -48.89 -2.04 -55.35
C ASN A 728 -49.41 -3.46 -55.66
N GLN A 729 -49.14 -3.99 -56.85
CA GLN A 729 -49.47 -5.38 -57.22
C GLN A 729 -48.57 -6.41 -56.52
N PHE A 730 -47.41 -5.99 -56.01
CA PHE A 730 -46.46 -6.87 -55.31
C PHE A 730 -47.06 -7.59 -54.08
N LEU A 731 -48.07 -7.01 -53.42
CA LEU A 731 -48.69 -7.60 -52.23
C LEU A 731 -49.76 -8.67 -52.56
N ALA A 732 -50.19 -8.81 -53.81
CA ALA A 732 -51.16 -9.83 -54.21
C ALA A 732 -50.49 -11.22 -54.32
N PHE A 733 -51.16 -12.24 -53.78
CA PHE A 733 -50.75 -13.65 -53.85
C PHE A 733 -51.56 -14.36 -54.96
N GLU A 734 -50.89 -15.04 -55.89
CA GLU A 734 -51.57 -15.88 -56.89
C GLU A 734 -52.07 -17.18 -56.22
N GLN A 735 -53.37 -17.45 -56.29
CA GLN A 735 -53.96 -18.73 -55.90
C GLN A 735 -53.51 -19.83 -56.87
N LYS A 736 -52.91 -20.91 -56.35
CA LYS A 736 -52.62 -22.12 -57.13
C LYS A 736 -53.78 -23.11 -57.01
N GLU A 737 -54.24 -23.58 -58.16
CA GLU A 737 -55.33 -24.55 -58.37
C GLU A 737 -55.11 -25.89 -57.64
N GLU A 738 -56.20 -26.44 -57.13
CA GLU A 738 -56.33 -27.78 -56.56
C GLU A 738 -56.03 -28.86 -57.62
N VAL A 739 -55.15 -29.82 -57.28
CA VAL A 739 -55.09 -31.13 -57.94
C VAL A 739 -55.36 -32.21 -56.90
N GLN A 740 -56.32 -33.06 -57.28
CA GLN A 740 -57.00 -34.07 -56.47
C GLN A 740 -56.07 -35.14 -55.86
N ALA A 741 -56.47 -35.58 -54.67
CA ALA A 741 -55.92 -36.72 -53.93
C ALA A 741 -56.29 -38.08 -54.55
N ALA A 742 -55.44 -39.08 -54.30
CA ALA A 742 -55.77 -40.50 -54.32
C ALA A 742 -55.20 -41.17 -53.04
N PRO A 743 -55.79 -42.27 -52.54
CA PRO A 743 -56.11 -42.39 -51.12
C PRO A 743 -55.13 -43.23 -50.27
N VAL A 744 -55.34 -43.04 -48.97
CA VAL A 744 -54.84 -43.68 -47.75
C VAL A 744 -54.78 -45.21 -47.81
N GLN A 745 -53.74 -45.79 -47.21
CA GLN A 745 -53.82 -47.06 -46.50
C GLN A 745 -53.46 -46.81 -45.03
N GLU A 746 -54.44 -47.00 -44.16
CA GLU A 746 -54.28 -47.19 -42.72
C GLU A 746 -53.67 -48.57 -42.51
N ASP A 747 -52.70 -48.69 -41.61
CA ASP A 747 -52.55 -49.94 -40.88
C ASP A 747 -52.33 -49.67 -39.40
N THR A 748 -52.98 -50.50 -38.62
CA THR A 748 -53.41 -50.31 -37.24
C THR A 748 -52.30 -50.48 -36.21
N GLY A 749 -52.49 -49.85 -35.05
CA GLY A 749 -51.50 -49.74 -33.99
C GLY A 749 -51.16 -51.02 -33.24
N ASP A 750 -50.11 -50.91 -32.43
CA ASP A 750 -49.96 -51.69 -31.20
C ASP A 750 -49.05 -50.93 -30.23
N VAL A 751 -49.42 -50.96 -28.95
CA VAL A 751 -48.77 -50.31 -27.81
C VAL A 751 -48.26 -51.42 -26.90
N ASP A 752 -46.95 -51.48 -26.62
CA ASP A 752 -46.37 -51.74 -25.29
C ASP A 752 -44.83 -51.90 -25.34
N ASP A 753 -44.16 -50.98 -24.63
CA ASP A 753 -43.07 -51.17 -23.65
C ASP A 753 -41.92 -52.19 -23.88
N LEU A 754 -40.72 -51.65 -24.12
CA LEU A 754 -39.49 -51.74 -23.29
C LEU A 754 -38.18 -51.76 -24.11
N VAL A 755 -37.39 -50.69 -23.90
CA VAL A 755 -35.94 -50.73 -23.57
C VAL A 755 -34.97 -51.29 -24.64
N SER A 756 -34.25 -50.35 -25.24
CA SER A 756 -32.77 -50.20 -25.21
C SER A 756 -31.97 -50.23 -26.52
N VAL A 757 -30.95 -49.36 -26.49
CA VAL A 757 -29.64 -49.36 -27.19
C VAL A 757 -29.63 -48.75 -28.59
N SER A 758 -29.39 -47.44 -28.72
CA SER A 758 -28.06 -46.77 -28.84
C SER A 758 -27.67 -46.49 -30.29
N TYR A 759 -26.69 -45.59 -30.46
CA TYR A 759 -25.88 -45.29 -31.65
C TYR A 759 -26.45 -44.22 -32.60
N LEU A 760 -25.69 -43.28 -33.18
CA LEU A 760 -24.25 -43.02 -33.33
C LEU A 760 -24.08 -41.54 -33.75
N PHE A 761 -22.91 -40.98 -33.41
CA PHE A 761 -22.12 -40.04 -34.24
C PHE A 761 -22.60 -38.58 -34.38
N GLY A 762 -21.72 -37.58 -34.38
CA GLY A 762 -20.25 -37.52 -34.36
C GLY A 762 -19.86 -36.03 -34.48
N CYS A 763 -19.01 -35.50 -33.61
CA CYS A 763 -17.55 -35.38 -33.76
C CYS A 763 -17.06 -34.57 -34.98
N PHE A 764 -16.36 -33.47 -34.73
CA PHE A 764 -15.00 -33.14 -35.22
C PHE A 764 -14.47 -31.93 -34.39
N ASN A 765 -13.67 -32.10 -33.32
CA ASN A 765 -12.21 -32.34 -33.21
C ASN A 765 -11.37 -31.16 -33.81
N ASP A 766 -10.38 -30.58 -33.14
CA ASP A 766 -9.12 -31.26 -32.80
C ASP A 766 -8.38 -30.80 -31.53
N LYS A 767 -7.73 -31.82 -30.95
CA LYS A 767 -6.87 -31.90 -29.77
C LYS A 767 -5.38 -31.77 -30.17
N LEU A 768 -4.49 -31.60 -29.18
CA LEU A 768 -3.44 -32.60 -28.95
C LEU A 768 -2.89 -32.52 -27.51
N THR A 769 -3.03 -33.61 -26.76
CA THR A 769 -2.35 -33.89 -25.49
C THR A 769 -1.91 -35.34 -25.52
N ILE A 770 -0.65 -35.61 -25.19
CA ILE A 770 -0.02 -36.92 -25.13
C ILE A 770 0.17 -37.31 -23.66
N TYR A 771 -0.24 -38.53 -23.33
CA TYR A 771 -0.13 -39.20 -22.03
C TYR A 771 1.27 -39.76 -21.76
N TYR A 772 1.63 -39.89 -20.48
CA TYR A 772 2.36 -41.07 -19.97
C TYR A 772 1.87 -41.45 -18.57
N ILE A 773 1.65 -42.76 -18.40
CA ILE A 773 1.20 -43.49 -17.21
C ILE A 773 2.43 -43.93 -16.41
N CYS A 774 2.35 -43.98 -15.08
CA CYS A 774 3.20 -44.89 -14.28
C CYS A 774 2.43 -45.39 -13.05
N GLU A 775 2.35 -46.71 -12.95
CA GLU A 775 1.64 -47.50 -11.93
C GLU A 775 2.36 -47.48 -10.58
N CYS A 776 1.58 -47.47 -9.50
CA CYS A 776 2.03 -47.82 -8.16
C CYS A 776 2.03 -49.35 -8.03
N ASN A 777 3.15 -49.94 -7.64
CA ASN A 777 3.19 -51.30 -7.09
C ASN A 777 3.71 -51.26 -5.65
N TYR A 778 2.83 -51.69 -4.75
CA TYR A 778 3.12 -52.14 -3.40
C TYR A 778 3.68 -53.56 -3.48
N ASP A 779 4.81 -53.85 -2.84
CA ASP A 779 5.06 -55.21 -2.36
C ASP A 779 5.97 -55.25 -1.13
N HIS A 780 5.66 -56.19 -0.25
CA HIS A 780 6.25 -56.43 1.07
C HIS A 780 7.65 -57.06 0.99
N LYS A 781 8.62 -56.52 1.74
CA LYS A 781 9.47 -57.26 2.70
C LYS A 781 10.29 -56.34 3.58
#